data_AF-A0A3Q0HAW9-F1
#
_entry.id   AF-A0A3Q0HAW9-F1
#
_cell.length_a   1.000
_cell.length_b   1.000
_cell.length_c   1.000
_cell.angle_alpha   90.00
_cell.angle_beta   90.00
_cell.angle_gamma   90.00
#
_symmetry.space_group_name_H-M   'P 1'
#
loop_
_entity.id
_entity.type
_entity.pdbx_description
1 polymer ?
#
loop_
_entity_poly.entity_id
_entity_poly.type
_entity_poly.pdbx_seq_one_letter_code
_entity_poly.pdbx_strand_id
1 'polypeptide(L)'
;MAPKTVEWTVIVLTCQHKDSVCAFQKELEIRQRRGALGPRTILLTVEDPTAHVGSGGATLNALLVAAEHLSARAGYTVVTSDVLQEAWILILHMGRDFPFDDCGRAFTCLPVEDPSAPAEALVCNLDSLLWTMTHQLCKGSPPGVWVCSTDMLLTVPSAPEINWDGFQGAKVISVPGTVLYARNHGVYLTTQQGLVCDIIYRGSEAQIQQCARPDGKVPLVSGVVFFSSETAEQLLATHVIPPLDACTYMGLDSGAQPIQLSLFFDIMLCMAEGMTEEDFVNGRAHGAGGSHTKGAVGVKSARSVLWKALHAFPLSMACLPDGSYDYMTMAASDHIHNLTLCTGSISHLPFCRVAHSHVAQPQLLEDGSSITNSLLEGAVQLGPWSVIQHCHLQGPLKIGSGCLLTGLDMASSLALQSCQLQNIVIQGHCIRLQDMPCKMFTLTGHHDDWQSPAGDGGIYLNVPWAEFFHRTGIREGDIWDPDTPQGSRCLLNARLFPVLHACEPLRAWDVLWFLGSQTRGQLQRWRASWRMSWEELLTCLDQAAELESRRALFFLQAKYKLRSVLLEHQDCSLLPLIRSAVHEGYQEAMLSTLDQVASTASDAGVAARALACIADVLGCMAKGEGGLRSGPAANREWLPAFQRLETGDIAGGVKALAKERNKWLGRPALLVRAARHYESAEQILIRQAVMSSCQFVSVGQAELLPIGHWVLVECPARIDLSGGWSDTPPITYEHGGAVVDIAILVDGCRPIGAQARRITEPELRLVSTSGTLEGEVLLELVCQDLEDLQDYCQPHAPGALLKAAFICTQIVTFPSQKPLQVQLLENFGGGFELHTWSLLPHGSGLGTSSILAGAVMASLYQAAGKSTSTESLIHAVLHLEQVLTTGRPQELVCQAANHCAEH
;
A
#
# COMPACT_ATOMS: atom_id res chain seq x y z
N MET A 1 7.10 -27.52 9.04
CA MET A 1 5.86 -26.76 8.82
C MET A 1 6.01 -25.44 9.56
N ALA A 2 5.91 -24.30 8.88
CA ALA A 2 5.86 -23.01 9.58
C ALA A 2 4.64 -23.01 10.51
N PRO A 3 4.73 -22.50 11.75
CA PRO A 3 3.57 -22.47 12.65
C PRO A 3 2.47 -21.63 12.01
N LYS A 4 1.24 -22.15 11.99
CA LYS A 4 0.07 -21.46 11.41
C LYS A 4 -0.14 -20.12 12.13
N THR A 5 -0.25 -19.03 11.38
CA THR A 5 -0.72 -17.73 11.87
C THR A 5 -2.15 -17.86 12.39
N VAL A 6 -2.52 -17.06 13.40
CA VAL A 6 -3.89 -17.03 13.92
C VAL A 6 -4.79 -16.31 12.92
N GLU A 7 -5.92 -16.93 12.58
CA GLU A 7 -6.97 -16.28 11.80
C GLU A 7 -8.00 -15.70 12.77
N TRP A 8 -8.06 -14.37 12.87
CA TRP A 8 -9.00 -13.68 13.75
C TRP A 8 -10.44 -13.99 13.38
N THR A 9 -11.23 -14.36 14.39
CA THR A 9 -12.67 -14.57 14.24
C THR A 9 -13.41 -13.24 14.24
N VAL A 10 -13.04 -12.35 15.16
CA VAL A 10 -13.60 -10.99 15.32
C VAL A 10 -12.47 -10.01 15.63
N ILE A 11 -12.50 -8.85 14.99
CA ILE A 11 -11.69 -7.69 15.38
C ILE A 11 -12.66 -6.56 15.73
N VAL A 12 -12.53 -6.03 16.94
CA VAL A 12 -13.30 -4.91 17.47
C VAL A 12 -12.39 -3.70 17.62
N LEU A 13 -12.82 -2.54 17.13
CA LEU A 13 -12.20 -1.25 17.41
C LEU A 13 -13.16 -0.43 18.25
N THR A 14 -12.80 -0.09 19.50
CA THR A 14 -13.67 0.71 20.36
C THR A 14 -13.49 2.20 20.06
N CYS A 15 -14.54 3.01 20.15
CA CYS A 15 -14.48 4.44 19.86
C CYS A 15 -15.31 5.24 20.87
N GLN A 16 -14.76 6.36 21.34
CA GLN A 16 -15.43 7.19 22.36
C GLN A 16 -16.55 8.07 21.80
N HIS A 17 -16.48 8.42 20.51
CA HIS A 17 -17.38 9.36 19.87
C HIS A 17 -18.25 8.65 18.83
N LYS A 18 -19.56 8.89 18.91
CA LYS A 18 -20.56 8.29 18.02
C LYS A 18 -20.31 8.53 16.54
N ASP A 19 -19.94 9.78 16.21
CA ASP A 19 -19.80 10.22 14.82
C ASP A 19 -18.62 9.53 14.11
N SER A 20 -17.69 8.96 14.87
CA SER A 20 -16.52 8.22 14.40
C SER A 20 -16.80 6.80 13.93
N VAL A 21 -17.88 6.17 14.43
CA VAL A 21 -18.13 4.73 14.27
C VAL A 21 -18.14 4.33 12.80
N CYS A 22 -18.92 5.04 11.98
CA CYS A 22 -19.05 4.74 10.55
C CYS A 22 -17.75 4.98 9.78
N ALA A 23 -16.99 6.01 10.16
CA ALA A 23 -15.74 6.36 9.50
C ALA A 23 -14.68 5.28 9.75
N PHE A 24 -14.51 4.85 11.00
CA PHE A 24 -13.52 3.83 11.36
C PHE A 24 -13.94 2.43 10.90
N GLN A 25 -15.25 2.13 10.86
CA GLN A 25 -15.75 0.90 10.26
C GLN A 25 -15.33 0.80 8.78
N LYS A 26 -15.51 1.88 8.01
CA LYS A 26 -15.06 1.95 6.60
C LYS A 26 -13.56 1.73 6.47
N GLU A 27 -12.76 2.23 7.41
CA GLU A 27 -11.29 2.05 7.43
C GLU A 27 -10.86 0.59 7.70
N LEU A 28 -11.57 -0.14 8.57
CA LEU A 28 -11.33 -1.58 8.77
C LEU A 28 -11.72 -2.39 7.52
N GLU A 29 -12.84 -2.06 6.88
CA GLU A 29 -13.31 -2.70 5.64
C GLU A 29 -12.35 -2.45 4.46
N ILE A 30 -11.75 -1.26 4.38
CA ILE A 30 -10.70 -0.97 3.39
C ILE A 30 -9.50 -1.90 3.60
N ARG A 31 -9.04 -2.08 4.84
CA ARG A 31 -7.92 -2.99 5.18
C ARG A 31 -8.23 -4.44 4.83
N GLN A 32 -9.46 -4.89 5.05
CA GLN A 32 -9.91 -6.22 4.61
C GLN A 32 -9.91 -6.36 3.09
N ARG A 33 -10.44 -5.36 2.36
CA ARG A 33 -10.47 -5.38 0.89
C ARG A 33 -9.08 -5.37 0.27
N ARG A 34 -8.10 -4.71 0.91
CA ARG A 34 -6.68 -4.72 0.52
C ARG A 34 -5.96 -6.03 0.86
N GLY A 35 -6.58 -6.92 1.63
CA GLY A 35 -6.01 -8.21 2.02
C GLY A 35 -5.12 -8.17 3.26
N ALA A 36 -5.12 -7.08 4.03
CA ALA A 36 -4.40 -6.98 5.30
C ALA A 36 -5.11 -7.76 6.43
N LEU A 37 -6.43 -7.96 6.31
CA LEU A 37 -7.25 -8.72 7.25
C LEU A 37 -7.94 -9.88 6.54
N GLY A 38 -8.23 -10.94 7.28
CA GLY A 38 -8.88 -12.14 6.74
C GLY A 38 -10.26 -11.83 6.15
N PRO A 39 -10.63 -12.43 5.01
CA PRO A 39 -11.90 -12.14 4.33
C PRO A 39 -13.14 -12.65 5.11
N ARG A 40 -12.95 -13.51 6.11
CA ARG A 40 -14.01 -14.08 6.96
C ARG A 40 -14.07 -13.48 8.36
N THR A 41 -13.11 -12.63 8.71
CA THR A 41 -13.06 -11.95 10.00
C THR A 41 -14.23 -10.96 10.11
N ILE A 42 -14.98 -11.02 11.21
CA ILE A 42 -16.01 -10.01 11.52
C ILE A 42 -15.29 -8.76 12.01
N LEU A 43 -15.57 -7.61 11.39
CA LEU A 43 -14.98 -6.32 11.74
C LEU A 43 -16.05 -5.45 12.38
N LEU A 44 -15.83 -5.03 13.61
CA LEU A 44 -16.78 -4.26 14.40
C LEU A 44 -16.12 -2.98 14.90
N THR A 45 -16.74 -1.85 14.63
CA THR A 45 -16.43 -0.60 15.34
C THR A 45 -17.52 -0.37 16.36
N VAL A 46 -17.14 -0.34 17.64
CA VAL A 46 -18.08 -0.31 18.77
C VAL A 46 -17.96 1.02 19.49
N GLU A 47 -19.07 1.74 19.54
CA GLU A 47 -19.20 2.96 20.34
C GLU A 47 -19.14 2.62 21.84
N ASP A 48 -18.36 3.40 22.59
CA ASP A 48 -18.40 3.38 24.04
C ASP A 48 -19.79 3.86 24.49
N PRO A 49 -20.49 3.15 25.39
CA PRO A 49 -21.88 3.46 25.74
C PRO A 49 -22.06 4.90 26.24
N THR A 50 -21.05 5.43 26.94
CA THR A 50 -20.89 6.86 27.19
C THR A 50 -19.44 7.27 27.02
N ALA A 51 -19.23 8.54 26.64
CA ALA A 51 -17.91 9.14 26.68
C ALA A 51 -17.22 8.86 28.03
N HIS A 52 -15.98 8.37 27.96
CA HIS A 52 -15.14 8.03 29.12
C HIS A 52 -15.66 6.91 30.03
N VAL A 53 -16.37 5.90 29.50
CA VAL A 53 -16.72 4.65 30.23
C VAL A 53 -15.50 3.89 30.78
N GLY A 54 -14.29 4.25 30.33
CA GLY A 54 -13.03 3.67 30.76
C GLY A 54 -12.72 2.35 30.05
N SER A 55 -11.45 1.95 30.02
CA SER A 55 -10.99 0.78 29.24
C SER A 55 -11.65 -0.52 29.68
N GLY A 56 -11.99 -0.68 30.96
CA GLY A 56 -12.66 -1.87 31.47
C GLY A 56 -14.11 -1.94 31.01
N GLY A 57 -14.83 -0.81 31.08
CA GLY A 57 -16.21 -0.73 30.58
C GLY A 57 -16.28 -0.92 29.07
N ALA A 58 -15.36 -0.29 28.32
CA ALA A 58 -15.22 -0.46 26.88
C ALA A 58 -14.91 -1.93 26.50
N THR A 59 -14.07 -2.62 27.29
CA THR A 59 -13.78 -4.05 27.09
C THR A 59 -15.05 -4.89 27.25
N LEU A 60 -15.83 -4.66 28.32
CA LEU A 60 -17.07 -5.41 28.58
C LEU A 60 -18.11 -5.18 27.48
N ASN A 61 -18.30 -3.93 27.05
CA ASN A 61 -19.22 -3.61 25.96
C ASN A 61 -18.76 -4.21 24.62
N ALA A 62 -17.48 -4.10 24.29
CA ALA A 62 -16.93 -4.69 23.07
C ALA A 62 -17.06 -6.22 23.05
N LEU A 63 -16.84 -6.88 24.20
CA LEU A 63 -17.01 -8.32 24.34
C LEU A 63 -18.48 -8.74 24.18
N LEU A 64 -19.42 -7.98 24.75
CA LEU A 64 -20.86 -8.19 24.56
C LEU A 64 -21.23 -8.12 23.08
N VAL A 65 -20.84 -7.05 22.38
CA VAL A 65 -21.18 -6.87 20.96
C VAL A 65 -20.51 -7.95 20.10
N ALA A 66 -19.27 -8.33 20.38
CA ALA A 66 -18.62 -9.43 19.68
C ALA A 66 -19.36 -10.77 19.89
N ALA A 67 -19.76 -11.07 21.13
CA ALA A 67 -20.51 -12.28 21.45
C ALA A 67 -21.90 -12.30 20.80
N GLU A 68 -22.56 -11.14 20.69
CA GLU A 68 -23.84 -10.98 19.99
C GLU A 68 -23.72 -11.32 18.50
N HIS A 69 -22.74 -10.73 17.81
CA HIS A 69 -22.48 -11.01 16.39
C HIS A 69 -22.08 -12.47 16.15
N LEU A 70 -21.29 -13.06 17.04
CA LEU A 70 -20.93 -14.47 16.97
C LEU A 70 -22.13 -15.38 17.20
N SER A 71 -22.99 -15.04 18.18
CA SER A 71 -24.23 -15.76 18.48
C SER A 71 -25.18 -15.74 17.28
N ALA A 72 -25.36 -14.57 16.66
CA ALA A 72 -26.16 -14.41 15.46
C ALA A 72 -25.61 -15.22 14.28
N ARG A 73 -24.28 -15.20 14.06
CA ARG A 73 -23.63 -16.01 13.01
C ARG A 73 -23.79 -17.51 13.24
N ALA A 74 -23.86 -17.95 14.49
CA ALA A 74 -24.12 -19.34 14.87
C ALA A 74 -25.62 -19.72 14.84
N GLY A 75 -26.53 -18.77 14.58
CA GLY A 75 -27.97 -19.01 14.47
C GLY A 75 -28.72 -18.95 15.81
N TYR A 76 -28.11 -18.44 16.87
CA TYR A 76 -28.78 -18.21 18.15
C TYR A 76 -29.61 -16.93 18.12
N THR A 77 -30.69 -16.89 18.91
CA THR A 77 -31.58 -15.73 19.05
C THR A 77 -31.29 -14.89 20.31
N VAL A 78 -30.34 -15.33 21.13
CA VAL A 78 -29.89 -14.66 22.36
C VAL A 78 -28.36 -14.74 22.42
N VAL A 79 -27.74 -13.82 23.16
CA VAL A 79 -26.30 -13.87 23.43
C VAL A 79 -25.98 -15.12 24.23
N THR A 80 -25.11 -15.98 23.71
CA THR A 80 -24.57 -17.15 24.44
C THR A 80 -23.06 -17.04 24.54
N SER A 81 -22.50 -17.47 25.67
CA SER A 81 -21.05 -17.47 25.91
C SER A 81 -20.34 -18.64 25.21
N ASP A 82 -21.07 -19.69 24.81
CA ASP A 82 -20.51 -20.87 24.14
C ASP A 82 -19.74 -20.54 22.85
N VAL A 83 -20.10 -19.44 22.18
CA VAL A 83 -19.41 -18.99 20.95
C VAL A 83 -17.98 -18.51 21.19
N LEU A 84 -17.58 -18.28 22.45
CA LEU A 84 -16.23 -17.84 22.82
C LEU A 84 -15.21 -18.99 22.88
N GLN A 85 -15.66 -20.26 22.94
CA GLN A 85 -14.77 -21.42 23.12
C GLN A 85 -13.86 -21.67 21.91
N GLU A 86 -14.30 -21.29 20.71
CA GLU A 86 -13.56 -21.50 19.45
C GLU A 86 -13.23 -20.18 18.74
N ALA A 87 -13.38 -19.04 19.43
CA ALA A 87 -13.20 -17.72 18.85
C ALA A 87 -11.86 -17.09 19.24
N TRP A 88 -11.16 -16.54 18.26
CA TRP A 88 -10.07 -15.59 18.48
C TRP A 88 -10.62 -14.17 18.28
N ILE A 89 -10.74 -13.43 19.37
CA ILE A 89 -11.27 -12.06 19.38
C ILE A 89 -10.13 -11.09 19.70
N LEU A 90 -9.98 -10.04 18.90
CA LEU A 90 -9.08 -8.92 19.18
C LEU A 90 -9.89 -7.66 19.42
N ILE A 91 -9.74 -7.04 20.59
CA ILE A 91 -10.32 -5.74 20.94
C ILE A 91 -9.19 -4.71 20.93
N LEU A 92 -9.30 -3.70 20.07
CA LEU A 92 -8.39 -2.58 19.96
C LEU A 92 -9.05 -1.34 20.56
N HIS A 93 -8.41 -0.76 21.57
CA HIS A 93 -8.92 0.44 22.23
C HIS A 93 -8.29 1.70 21.62
N MET A 94 -9.10 2.56 21.00
CA MET A 94 -8.67 3.86 20.45
C MET A 94 -8.07 4.81 21.49
N GLY A 95 -8.24 4.52 22.78
CA GLY A 95 -7.71 5.32 23.87
C GLY A 95 -8.32 6.72 23.93
N ARG A 96 -7.59 7.67 24.51
CA ARG A 96 -8.05 9.07 24.66
C ARG A 96 -7.77 9.89 23.41
N ASP A 97 -8.43 11.04 23.28
CA ASP A 97 -8.15 12.00 22.22
C ASP A 97 -6.66 12.39 22.17
N PHE A 98 -6.21 12.77 20.97
CA PHE A 98 -4.80 13.04 20.68
C PHE A 98 -4.66 14.37 19.94
N PRO A 99 -3.88 15.33 20.47
CA PRO A 99 -3.83 16.67 19.89
C PRO A 99 -3.15 16.72 18.52
N PHE A 100 -2.34 15.71 18.16
CA PHE A 100 -1.54 15.73 16.94
C PHE A 100 -2.15 14.95 15.77
N ASP A 101 -3.25 14.23 15.99
CA ASP A 101 -4.02 13.56 14.93
C ASP A 101 -5.52 13.54 15.26
N ASP A 102 -6.32 14.15 14.41
CA ASP A 102 -7.79 14.29 14.57
C ASP A 102 -8.52 12.94 14.63
N CYS A 103 -7.93 11.89 14.07
CA CYS A 103 -8.48 10.53 14.08
C CYS A 103 -7.95 9.70 15.27
N GLY A 104 -7.15 10.29 16.15
CA GLY A 104 -6.57 9.61 17.32
C GLY A 104 -5.30 8.83 17.01
N ARG A 105 -4.71 8.22 18.05
CA ARG A 105 -3.39 7.57 17.98
C ARG A 105 -3.35 6.35 17.07
N ALA A 106 -4.45 5.62 16.92
CA ALA A 106 -4.50 4.45 16.05
C ALA A 106 -4.26 4.82 14.57
N PHE A 107 -4.79 5.97 14.13
CA PHE A 107 -4.71 6.42 12.74
C PHE A 107 -3.55 7.38 12.47
N THR A 108 -2.67 7.61 13.46
CA THR A 108 -1.40 8.28 13.25
C THR A 108 -0.58 7.55 12.19
N CYS A 109 -0.35 8.24 11.07
CA CYS A 109 0.41 7.69 9.95
C CYS A 109 1.89 7.60 10.29
N LEU A 110 2.47 6.45 10.03
CA LEU A 110 3.88 6.15 10.27
C LEU A 110 4.69 6.42 8.99
N PRO A 111 5.94 6.91 9.10
CA PRO A 111 6.81 7.17 7.96
C PRO A 111 7.45 5.87 7.48
N VAL A 112 6.64 4.94 6.98
CA VAL A 112 7.06 3.62 6.50
C VAL A 112 6.31 3.26 5.23
N GLU A 113 6.90 2.38 4.43
CA GLU A 113 6.26 1.77 3.27
C GLU A 113 6.43 0.25 3.35
N ASP A 114 5.40 -0.51 2.97
CA ASP A 114 5.49 -1.96 2.81
C ASP A 114 5.52 -2.32 1.31
N PRO A 115 6.72 -2.53 0.72
CA PRO A 115 6.83 -2.93 -0.67
C PRO A 115 6.33 -4.38 -0.92
N SER A 116 6.17 -5.19 0.14
CA SER A 116 5.69 -6.57 0.04
C SER A 116 4.16 -6.68 0.10
N ALA A 117 3.47 -5.60 0.49
CA ALA A 117 2.03 -5.58 0.61
C ALA A 117 1.35 -5.83 -0.74
N PRO A 118 0.23 -6.59 -0.77
CA PRO A 118 -0.50 -6.86 -2.00
C PRO A 118 -1.13 -5.60 -2.62
N ALA A 119 -1.38 -4.57 -1.81
CA ALA A 119 -1.86 -3.25 -2.21
C ALA A 119 -1.09 -2.17 -1.43
N GLU A 120 -0.62 -1.14 -2.14
CA GLU A 120 0.10 -0.02 -1.51
C GLU A 120 -0.86 0.85 -0.71
N ALA A 121 -0.48 1.26 0.50
CA ALA A 121 -1.37 1.95 1.43
C ALA A 121 -0.58 2.78 2.43
N LEU A 122 -1.20 3.86 2.93
CA LEU A 122 -0.73 4.51 4.15
C LEU A 122 -0.76 3.51 5.31
N VAL A 123 0.36 3.44 6.04
CA VAL A 123 0.51 2.61 7.23
C VAL A 123 0.31 3.48 8.47
N CYS A 124 -0.64 3.10 9.32
CA CYS A 124 -0.89 3.77 10.60
C CYS A 124 -0.41 2.91 11.78
N ASN A 125 -0.40 3.47 12.99
CA ASN A 125 -0.12 2.71 14.20
C ASN A 125 -1.01 1.47 14.35
N LEU A 126 -2.29 1.59 13.99
CA LEU A 126 -3.25 0.49 13.95
C LEU A 126 -2.74 -0.70 13.11
N ASP A 127 -2.13 -0.43 11.95
CA ASP A 127 -1.61 -1.46 11.06
C ASP A 127 -0.38 -2.16 11.66
N SER A 128 0.49 -1.39 12.31
CA SER A 128 1.65 -1.94 13.04
C SER A 128 1.19 -2.88 14.16
N LEU A 129 0.21 -2.44 14.97
CA LEU A 129 -0.35 -3.24 16.06
C LEU A 129 -1.08 -4.47 15.55
N LEU A 130 -1.92 -4.36 14.51
CA LEU A 130 -2.59 -5.50 13.89
C LEU A 130 -1.58 -6.55 13.41
N TRP A 131 -0.49 -6.11 12.79
CA TRP A 131 0.56 -7.01 12.35
C TRP A 131 1.25 -7.70 13.52
N THR A 132 1.67 -6.95 14.54
CA THR A 132 2.34 -7.47 15.75
C THR A 132 1.45 -8.44 16.51
N MET A 133 0.17 -8.12 16.68
CA MET A 133 -0.78 -9.02 17.33
C MET A 133 -0.93 -10.32 16.53
N THR A 134 -1.14 -10.24 15.21
CA THR A 134 -1.43 -11.40 14.36
C THR A 134 -0.23 -12.32 14.15
N HIS A 135 0.95 -11.75 13.89
CA HIS A 135 2.11 -12.51 13.44
C HIS A 135 3.12 -12.83 14.56
N GLN A 136 3.13 -12.05 15.64
CA GLN A 136 4.10 -12.20 16.73
C GLN A 136 3.43 -12.68 18.01
N LEU A 137 2.54 -11.90 18.60
CA LEU A 137 2.04 -12.15 19.97
C LEU A 137 1.03 -13.30 20.07
N CYS A 138 0.11 -13.41 19.11
CA CYS A 138 -0.96 -14.41 19.20
C CYS A 138 -0.53 -15.80 18.74
N LYS A 139 0.70 -15.94 18.23
CA LYS A 139 1.22 -17.19 17.71
C LYS A 139 1.23 -18.28 18.80
N GLY A 140 0.47 -19.35 18.57
CA GLY A 140 0.33 -20.46 19.53
C GLY A 140 -0.66 -20.21 20.67
N SER A 141 -1.33 -19.05 20.72
CA SER A 141 -2.36 -18.79 21.73
C SER A 141 -3.63 -19.63 21.51
N PRO A 142 -4.29 -20.11 22.59
CA PRO A 142 -5.58 -20.76 22.49
C PRO A 142 -6.68 -19.76 22.08
N PRO A 143 -7.89 -20.23 21.72
CA PRO A 143 -9.07 -19.37 21.61
C PRO A 143 -9.25 -18.51 22.87
N GLY A 144 -9.77 -17.30 22.68
CA GLY A 144 -9.92 -16.32 23.75
C GLY A 144 -9.96 -14.88 23.24
N VAL A 145 -9.84 -13.94 24.18
CA VAL A 145 -10.00 -12.51 23.94
C VAL A 145 -8.70 -11.78 24.20
N TRP A 146 -8.13 -11.19 23.16
CA TRP A 146 -7.03 -10.25 23.22
C TRP A 146 -7.56 -8.83 23.34
N VAL A 147 -6.98 -8.02 24.22
CA VAL A 147 -7.24 -6.59 24.30
C VAL A 147 -5.92 -5.84 24.16
N CYS A 148 -5.88 -4.86 23.27
CA CYS A 148 -4.69 -4.09 22.94
C CYS A 148 -5.03 -2.60 22.86
N SER A 149 -4.28 -1.76 23.58
CA SER A 149 -4.38 -0.31 23.44
C SER A 149 -3.75 0.17 22.12
N THR A 150 -4.25 1.25 21.55
CA THR A 150 -3.61 1.93 20.42
C THR A 150 -2.81 3.17 20.85
N ASP A 151 -2.66 3.40 22.15
CA ASP A 151 -2.00 4.60 22.70
C ASP A 151 -0.45 4.52 22.71
N MET A 152 0.12 3.44 22.19
CA MET A 152 1.56 3.21 22.18
C MET A 152 2.05 2.77 20.80
N LEU A 153 3.35 3.00 20.59
CA LEU A 153 4.15 2.28 19.62
C LEU A 153 4.77 1.09 20.36
N LEU A 154 4.47 -0.12 19.90
CA LEU A 154 4.90 -1.37 20.52
C LEU A 154 5.75 -2.15 19.53
N THR A 155 6.95 -2.55 19.95
CA THR A 155 7.72 -3.56 19.23
C THR A 155 8.06 -4.72 20.13
N VAL A 156 7.99 -5.90 19.53
CA VAL A 156 8.25 -7.17 20.19
C VAL A 156 9.24 -7.98 19.35
N PRO A 157 9.95 -8.94 19.96
CA PRO A 157 10.87 -9.82 19.25
C PRO A 157 10.17 -10.56 18.10
N SER A 158 10.90 -10.90 17.04
CA SER A 158 10.34 -11.63 15.87
C SER A 158 9.76 -13.00 16.22
N ALA A 159 10.24 -13.62 17.30
CA ALA A 159 9.72 -14.87 17.85
C ALA A 159 9.59 -14.72 19.38
N PRO A 160 8.50 -14.11 19.88
CA PRO A 160 8.29 -14.00 21.31
C PRO A 160 7.97 -15.39 21.86
N GLU A 161 8.74 -15.86 22.84
CA GLU A 161 8.48 -17.12 23.51
C GLU A 161 7.41 -16.92 24.60
N ILE A 162 6.15 -17.11 24.24
CA ILE A 162 5.02 -17.09 25.19
C ILE A 162 4.54 -18.52 25.41
N ASN A 163 4.62 -18.99 26.65
CA ASN A 163 4.13 -20.32 27.02
C ASN A 163 2.61 -20.32 27.22
N TRP A 164 1.93 -21.16 26.44
CA TRP A 164 0.48 -21.38 26.46
C TRP A 164 0.07 -22.78 26.93
N ASP A 165 1.03 -23.66 27.24
CA ASP A 165 0.76 -25.04 27.61
C ASP A 165 -0.02 -25.12 28.93
N GLY A 166 -1.23 -25.68 28.88
CA GLY A 166 -2.12 -25.77 30.04
C GLY A 166 -2.56 -24.42 30.61
N PHE A 167 -2.51 -23.35 29.81
CA PHE A 167 -2.83 -22.00 30.27
C PHE A 167 -4.31 -21.87 30.67
N GLN A 168 -4.54 -21.19 31.80
CA GLN A 168 -5.86 -20.78 32.29
C GLN A 168 -5.80 -19.35 32.83
N GLY A 169 -6.96 -18.68 32.90
CA GLY A 169 -7.07 -17.35 33.47
C GLY A 169 -6.74 -16.23 32.47
N ALA A 170 -5.99 -15.24 32.95
CA ALA A 170 -5.59 -14.08 32.15
C ALA A 170 -4.06 -13.92 32.11
N LYS A 171 -3.55 -13.38 31.00
CA LYS A 171 -2.13 -13.15 30.77
C LYS A 171 -1.88 -11.72 30.31
N VAL A 172 -1.01 -11.01 31.01
CA VAL A 172 -0.56 -9.67 30.60
C VAL A 172 0.75 -9.77 29.84
N ILE A 173 0.89 -8.97 28.78
CA ILE A 173 2.17 -8.83 28.09
C ILE A 173 2.90 -7.63 28.68
N SER A 174 4.19 -7.79 28.92
CA SER A 174 5.05 -6.74 29.47
C SER A 174 6.33 -6.64 28.67
N VAL A 175 6.88 -5.43 28.58
CA VAL A 175 8.22 -5.16 28.03
C VAL A 175 9.06 -4.45 29.10
N PRO A 176 10.39 -4.62 29.07
CA PRO A 176 11.24 -4.07 30.11
C PRO A 176 11.52 -2.58 29.91
N GLY A 177 11.29 -1.78 30.94
CA GLY A 177 11.55 -0.34 30.96
C GLY A 177 12.62 0.06 31.96
N THR A 178 13.18 1.26 31.79
CA THR A 178 14.04 1.85 32.82
C THR A 178 13.20 2.33 34.00
N VAL A 179 13.77 2.32 35.21
CA VAL A 179 13.10 2.82 36.42
C VAL A 179 12.68 4.29 36.27
N LEU A 180 13.49 5.10 35.59
CA LEU A 180 13.20 6.52 35.34
C LEU A 180 11.95 6.68 34.46
N TYR A 181 11.89 5.96 33.33
CA TYR A 181 10.74 6.00 32.44
C TYR A 181 9.47 5.50 33.15
N ALA A 182 9.60 4.39 33.88
CA ALA A 182 8.50 3.76 34.61
C ALA A 182 7.79 4.65 35.64
N ARG A 183 8.40 5.75 36.10
CA ARG A 183 7.77 6.72 37.03
C ARG A 183 6.48 7.33 36.48
N ASN A 184 6.33 7.37 35.15
CA ASN A 184 5.15 7.92 34.49
C ASN A 184 4.16 6.84 34.03
N HIS A 185 4.46 5.56 34.26
CA HIS A 185 3.72 4.40 33.75
C HIS A 185 3.28 3.45 34.87
N GLY A 186 2.56 2.39 34.49
CA GLY A 186 2.29 1.25 35.35
C GLY A 186 3.41 0.22 35.28
N VAL A 187 3.68 -0.46 36.40
CA VAL A 187 4.66 -1.54 36.52
C VAL A 187 4.03 -2.74 37.21
N TYR A 188 4.31 -3.95 36.73
CA TYR A 188 3.85 -5.18 37.37
C TYR A 188 4.80 -5.62 38.50
N LEU A 189 4.23 -5.97 39.65
CA LEU A 189 4.94 -6.73 40.68
C LEU A 189 4.57 -8.20 40.52
N THR A 190 5.55 -9.09 40.42
CA THR A 190 5.31 -10.53 40.18
C THR A 190 5.99 -11.45 41.19
N THR A 191 5.44 -12.65 41.37
CA THR A 191 6.10 -13.76 42.08
C THR A 191 7.25 -14.36 41.27
N GLN A 192 8.01 -15.27 41.88
CA GLN A 192 9.07 -16.02 41.17
C GLN A 192 8.51 -16.91 40.05
N GLN A 193 7.25 -17.30 40.14
CA GLN A 193 6.53 -18.12 39.17
C GLN A 193 5.91 -17.30 38.03
N GLY A 194 6.05 -15.96 38.04
CA GLY A 194 5.51 -15.08 37.01
C GLY A 194 4.02 -14.77 37.16
N LEU A 195 3.43 -15.01 38.34
CA LEU A 195 2.08 -14.55 38.69
C LEU A 195 2.13 -13.09 39.14
N VAL A 196 1.12 -12.31 38.79
CA VAL A 196 1.05 -10.89 39.14
C VAL A 196 0.49 -10.73 40.55
N CYS A 197 1.23 -10.03 41.40
CA CYS A 197 0.85 -9.70 42.77
C CYS A 197 0.14 -8.36 42.88
N ASP A 198 0.62 -7.35 42.12
CA ASP A 198 0.13 -5.97 42.19
C ASP A 198 0.47 -5.20 40.89
N ILE A 199 -0.20 -4.07 40.67
CA ILE A 199 0.05 -3.11 39.59
C ILE A 199 0.35 -1.74 40.21
N ILE A 200 1.61 -1.32 40.13
CA ILE A 200 2.07 -0.06 40.70
C ILE A 200 2.01 1.03 39.62
N TYR A 201 1.11 1.99 39.77
CA TYR A 201 0.97 3.12 38.85
C TYR A 201 1.59 4.40 39.41
N ARG A 202 2.55 4.98 38.68
CA ARG A 202 3.29 6.19 39.10
C ARG A 202 3.80 6.11 40.54
N GLY A 203 4.31 4.94 40.91
CA GLY A 203 4.84 4.66 42.24
C GLY A 203 6.12 5.45 42.52
N SER A 204 6.50 5.51 43.79
CA SER A 204 7.82 6.02 44.17
C SER A 204 8.93 5.16 43.57
N GLU A 205 10.12 5.73 43.38
CA GLU A 205 11.28 4.99 42.87
C GLU A 205 11.58 3.74 43.69
N ALA A 206 11.43 3.79 45.02
CA ALA A 206 11.61 2.64 45.91
C ALA A 206 10.59 1.52 45.62
N GLN A 207 9.34 1.85 45.32
CA GLN A 207 8.30 0.87 44.95
C GLN A 207 8.57 0.26 43.57
N ILE A 208 8.96 1.08 42.60
CA ILE A 208 9.29 0.62 41.25
C ILE A 208 10.52 -0.30 41.28
N GLN A 209 11.53 0.05 42.08
CA GLN A 209 12.76 -0.75 42.21
C GLN A 209 12.49 -2.15 42.78
N GLN A 210 11.44 -2.34 43.58
CA GLN A 210 11.04 -3.66 44.08
C GLN A 210 10.56 -4.59 42.95
N CYS A 211 10.15 -4.02 41.82
CA CYS A 211 9.72 -4.77 40.63
C CYS A 211 10.89 -5.06 39.67
N ALA A 212 12.12 -4.66 40.01
CA ALA A 212 13.28 -4.81 39.13
C ALA A 212 13.63 -6.28 38.93
N ARG A 213 13.84 -6.65 37.65
CA ARG A 213 14.36 -7.94 37.24
C ARG A 213 15.90 -7.97 37.40
N PRO A 214 16.55 -9.15 37.26
CA PRO A 214 18.00 -9.27 37.41
C PRO A 214 18.83 -8.36 36.48
N ASP A 215 18.26 -7.89 35.37
CA ASP A 215 18.86 -6.96 34.42
C ASP A 215 18.73 -5.48 34.84
N GLY A 216 18.10 -5.20 35.99
CA GLY A 216 17.85 -3.85 36.52
C GLY A 216 16.68 -3.12 35.84
N LYS A 217 16.00 -3.74 34.87
CA LYS A 217 14.81 -3.19 34.22
C LYS A 217 13.55 -3.65 34.94
N VAL A 218 12.46 -2.91 34.74
CA VAL A 218 11.15 -3.19 35.37
C VAL A 218 10.10 -3.57 34.32
N PRO A 219 9.18 -4.50 34.61
CA PRO A 219 8.16 -4.93 33.67
C PRO A 219 7.04 -3.89 33.54
N LEU A 220 7.03 -3.15 32.43
CA LEU A 220 6.01 -2.12 32.17
C LEU A 220 4.65 -2.72 31.84
N VAL A 221 3.59 -2.02 32.21
CA VAL A 221 2.23 -2.25 31.73
C VAL A 221 2.15 -1.80 30.27
N SER A 222 2.15 -2.75 29.34
CA SER A 222 2.23 -2.48 27.89
C SER A 222 0.90 -2.14 27.20
N GLY A 223 -0.23 -2.29 27.90
CA GLY A 223 -1.55 -2.11 27.28
C GLY A 223 -2.09 -3.36 26.56
N VAL A 224 -1.40 -4.50 26.62
CA VAL A 224 -1.81 -5.75 25.94
C VAL A 224 -2.11 -6.86 26.95
N VAL A 225 -3.32 -7.44 26.86
CA VAL A 225 -3.79 -8.51 27.74
C VAL A 225 -4.52 -9.60 26.96
N PHE A 226 -4.52 -10.81 27.49
CA PHE A 226 -5.26 -11.96 26.97
C PHE A 226 -6.13 -12.57 28.08
N PHE A 227 -7.38 -12.88 27.75
CA PHE A 227 -8.29 -13.67 28.57
C PHE A 227 -8.53 -15.02 27.87
N SER A 228 -8.36 -16.11 28.62
CA SER A 228 -8.83 -17.43 28.18
C SER A 228 -10.34 -17.41 27.95
N SER A 229 -10.87 -18.31 27.11
CA SER A 229 -12.32 -18.41 26.87
C SER A 229 -13.11 -18.48 28.17
N GLU A 230 -12.69 -19.33 29.13
CA GLU A 230 -13.36 -19.46 30.44
C GLU A 230 -13.43 -18.12 31.21
N THR A 231 -12.33 -17.36 31.25
CA THR A 231 -12.31 -16.05 31.93
C THR A 231 -13.14 -15.01 31.18
N ALA A 232 -13.12 -15.04 29.84
CA ALA A 232 -13.93 -14.16 29.02
C ALA A 232 -15.43 -14.45 29.17
N GLU A 233 -15.83 -15.71 29.30
CA GLU A 233 -17.21 -16.11 29.58
C GLU A 233 -17.68 -15.55 30.93
N GLN A 234 -16.86 -15.65 31.98
CA GLN A 234 -17.19 -15.10 33.30
C GLN A 234 -17.26 -13.57 33.29
N LEU A 235 -16.36 -12.89 32.56
CA LEU A 235 -16.43 -11.45 32.39
C LEU A 235 -17.70 -11.05 31.63
N LEU A 236 -18.02 -11.72 30.51
CA LEU A 236 -19.23 -11.47 29.73
C LEU A 236 -20.49 -11.66 30.60
N ALA A 237 -20.55 -12.67 31.46
CA ALA A 237 -21.71 -12.91 32.33
C ALA A 237 -22.04 -11.72 33.24
N THR A 238 -21.09 -10.81 33.49
CA THR A 238 -21.31 -9.62 34.31
C THR A 238 -22.10 -8.50 33.63
N HIS A 239 -22.27 -8.53 32.30
CA HIS A 239 -22.92 -7.46 31.53
C HIS A 239 -24.39 -7.21 31.90
N VAL A 240 -25.04 -8.13 32.60
CA VAL A 240 -26.43 -8.01 33.08
C VAL A 240 -26.55 -7.79 34.58
N ILE A 241 -25.42 -7.64 35.30
CA ILE A 241 -25.39 -7.58 36.76
C ILE A 241 -25.15 -6.14 37.22
N PRO A 242 -26.10 -5.48 37.89
CA PRO A 242 -25.86 -4.14 38.42
C PRO A 242 -24.73 -4.08 39.46
N PRO A 243 -23.87 -3.05 39.42
CA PRO A 243 -23.93 -1.88 38.52
C PRO A 243 -23.11 -2.04 37.21
N LEU A 244 -22.61 -3.24 36.87
CA LEU A 244 -21.76 -3.47 35.69
C LEU A 244 -22.53 -3.42 34.36
N ASP A 245 -23.85 -3.66 34.40
CA ASP A 245 -24.75 -3.43 33.27
C ASP A 245 -24.63 -2.01 32.70
N ALA A 246 -24.38 -1.02 33.57
CA ALA A 246 -24.17 0.37 33.20
C ALA A 246 -22.91 0.65 32.36
N CYS A 247 -22.02 -0.34 32.18
CA CYS A 247 -20.89 -0.26 31.27
C CYS A 247 -21.23 -0.70 29.84
N THR A 248 -22.47 -1.12 29.57
CA THR A 248 -22.89 -1.67 28.27
C THR A 248 -24.04 -0.88 27.67
N TYR A 249 -24.17 -0.93 26.33
CA TYR A 249 -25.26 -0.27 25.64
C TYR A 249 -26.64 -0.78 26.13
N MET A 250 -26.76 -2.09 26.41
CA MET A 250 -28.00 -2.69 26.92
C MET A 250 -28.43 -2.11 28.28
N GLY A 251 -27.48 -1.87 29.18
CA GLY A 251 -27.77 -1.26 30.47
C GLY A 251 -28.18 0.19 30.33
N LEU A 252 -27.53 0.96 29.46
CA LEU A 252 -27.92 2.36 29.20
C LEU A 252 -29.30 2.48 28.56
N ASP A 253 -29.63 1.62 27.60
CA ASP A 253 -30.97 1.55 27.00
C ASP A 253 -32.04 1.18 28.03
N SER A 254 -31.63 0.48 29.10
CA SER A 254 -32.47 0.13 30.25
C SER A 254 -32.50 1.21 31.34
N GLY A 255 -31.81 2.35 31.15
CA GLY A 255 -31.79 3.49 32.06
C GLY A 255 -30.71 3.44 33.16
N ALA A 256 -29.74 2.52 33.07
CA ALA A 256 -28.64 2.45 34.02
C ALA A 256 -27.77 3.72 33.96
N GLN A 257 -27.20 4.12 35.10
CA GLN A 257 -26.32 5.29 35.19
C GLN A 257 -24.87 4.86 34.94
N PRO A 258 -24.18 5.44 33.94
CA PRO A 258 -22.86 5.00 33.52
C PRO A 258 -21.85 4.96 34.67
N ILE A 259 -21.01 3.92 34.67
CA ILE A 259 -19.88 3.80 35.59
C ILE A 259 -18.58 3.70 34.80
N GLN A 260 -17.54 4.38 35.28
CA GLN A 260 -16.22 4.35 34.69
C GLN A 260 -15.39 3.23 35.32
N LEU A 261 -14.86 2.31 34.50
CA LEU A 261 -14.02 1.20 34.95
C LEU A 261 -12.70 1.14 34.17
N SER A 262 -11.61 0.88 34.89
CA SER A 262 -10.28 0.60 34.33
C SER A 262 -10.10 -0.90 34.09
N LEU A 263 -9.63 -1.26 32.89
CA LEU A 263 -9.24 -2.64 32.59
C LEU A 263 -8.18 -3.12 33.59
N PHE A 264 -7.16 -2.33 33.86
CA PHE A 264 -6.05 -2.74 34.74
C PHE A 264 -6.43 -2.71 36.22
N PHE A 265 -7.08 -1.65 36.71
CA PHE A 265 -7.30 -1.45 38.14
C PHE A 265 -8.61 -2.02 38.67
N ASP A 266 -9.63 -2.17 37.81
CA ASP A 266 -10.95 -2.66 38.22
C ASP A 266 -11.24 -4.07 37.69
N ILE A 267 -10.61 -4.53 36.60
CA ILE A 267 -10.81 -5.90 36.08
C ILE A 267 -9.58 -6.78 36.37
N MET A 268 -8.39 -6.40 35.90
CA MET A 268 -7.20 -7.26 36.02
C MET A 268 -6.74 -7.44 37.46
N LEU A 269 -6.71 -6.36 38.24
CA LEU A 269 -6.17 -6.38 39.60
C LEU A 269 -6.92 -7.32 40.56
N CYS A 270 -8.19 -7.65 40.29
CA CYS A 270 -8.95 -8.60 41.13
C CYS A 270 -8.45 -10.05 41.02
N MET A 271 -7.73 -10.39 39.95
CA MET A 271 -7.12 -11.70 39.70
C MET A 271 -5.67 -11.79 40.24
N ALA A 272 -5.15 -10.72 40.85
CA ALA A 272 -3.78 -10.68 41.34
C ALA A 272 -3.64 -11.43 42.67
N GLU A 273 -2.58 -12.24 42.81
CA GLU A 273 -2.37 -13.15 43.95
C GLU A 273 -2.18 -12.39 45.29
N GLY A 274 -1.63 -11.17 45.22
CA GLY A 274 -1.35 -10.33 46.40
C GLY A 274 -2.55 -9.49 46.88
N MET A 275 -3.71 -9.62 46.24
CA MET A 275 -4.91 -8.83 46.56
C MET A 275 -5.87 -9.58 47.47
N THR A 276 -6.47 -8.85 48.40
CA THR A 276 -7.58 -9.34 49.22
C THR A 276 -8.88 -8.68 48.77
N GLU A 277 -10.03 -9.31 49.04
CA GLU A 277 -11.34 -8.74 48.69
C GLU A 277 -11.51 -7.34 49.30
N GLU A 278 -11.12 -7.18 50.56
CA GLU A 278 -11.23 -5.91 51.28
C GLU A 278 -10.35 -4.83 50.65
N ASP A 279 -9.09 -5.14 50.32
CA ASP A 279 -8.15 -4.21 49.69
C ASP A 279 -8.62 -3.78 48.29
N PHE A 280 -9.11 -4.74 47.51
CA PHE A 280 -9.55 -4.50 46.14
C PHE A 280 -10.84 -3.67 46.11
N VAL A 281 -11.86 -4.11 46.85
CA VAL A 281 -13.17 -3.45 46.90
C VAL A 281 -13.03 -2.04 47.47
N ASN A 282 -12.29 -1.84 48.56
CA ASN A 282 -12.13 -0.51 49.14
C ASN A 282 -11.16 0.38 48.35
N GLY A 283 -10.31 -0.20 47.52
CA GLY A 283 -9.24 0.46 46.79
C GLY A 283 -8.07 0.80 47.71
N ARG A 284 -6.93 0.13 47.53
CA ARG A 284 -5.67 0.62 48.10
C ARG A 284 -5.37 2.01 47.52
N ALA A 285 -4.92 2.93 48.37
CA ALA A 285 -4.56 4.31 48.01
C ALA A 285 -3.30 4.37 47.12
N HIS A 286 -3.37 3.85 45.90
CA HIS A 286 -2.32 3.96 44.90
C HIS A 286 -2.55 5.25 44.11
N GLY A 287 -2.01 6.36 44.60
CA GLY A 287 -1.52 7.51 43.82
C GLY A 287 -2.37 8.12 42.69
N ALA A 288 -3.66 7.77 42.54
CA ALA A 288 -4.52 8.33 41.51
C ALA A 288 -5.00 9.72 41.94
N GLY A 289 -4.15 10.71 41.70
CA GLY A 289 -4.55 12.12 41.64
C GLY A 289 -5.52 12.31 40.48
N GLY A 290 -6.81 12.15 40.78
CA GLY A 290 -7.91 12.38 39.85
C GLY A 290 -9.21 12.45 40.63
N SER A 291 -9.82 13.63 40.67
CA SER A 291 -11.03 13.98 41.40
C SER A 291 -12.22 13.04 41.07
N HIS A 292 -12.43 11.98 41.85
CA HIS A 292 -13.64 11.15 41.82
C HIS A 292 -14.31 11.10 43.20
N THR A 293 -14.87 12.24 43.63
CA THR A 293 -15.69 12.32 44.85
C THR A 293 -17.19 12.09 44.58
N LYS A 294 -17.61 11.90 43.33
CA LYS A 294 -18.97 11.46 42.95
C LYS A 294 -18.86 10.13 42.18
N GLY A 295 -19.33 9.02 42.77
CA GLY A 295 -19.32 7.68 42.14
C GLY A 295 -18.68 6.55 42.95
N ALA A 296 -18.02 6.86 44.08
CA ALA A 296 -17.26 5.89 44.86
C ALA A 296 -18.08 4.66 45.33
N VAL A 297 -19.38 4.80 45.58
CA VAL A 297 -20.25 3.68 46.01
C VAL A 297 -20.55 2.70 44.86
N GLY A 298 -20.75 3.23 43.65
CA GLY A 298 -21.01 2.41 42.45
C GLY A 298 -19.80 1.58 42.06
N VAL A 299 -18.60 2.18 42.06
CA VAL A 299 -17.35 1.47 41.74
C VAL A 299 -17.03 0.38 42.78
N LYS A 300 -17.24 0.62 44.07
CA LYS A 300 -17.07 -0.41 45.11
C LYS A 300 -18.00 -1.61 44.89
N SER A 301 -19.25 -1.34 44.53
CA SER A 301 -20.24 -2.40 44.24
C SER A 301 -19.85 -3.19 42.98
N ALA A 302 -19.42 -2.50 41.92
CA ALA A 302 -18.88 -3.13 40.71
C ALA A 302 -17.69 -4.05 41.03
N ARG A 303 -16.73 -3.58 41.83
CA ARG A 303 -15.57 -4.38 42.26
C ARG A 303 -15.97 -5.62 43.04
N SER A 304 -17.00 -5.56 43.91
CA SER A 304 -17.46 -6.76 44.62
C SER A 304 -18.02 -7.83 43.65
N VAL A 305 -18.71 -7.41 42.60
CA VAL A 305 -19.20 -8.33 41.55
C VAL A 305 -18.04 -8.91 40.74
N LEU A 306 -17.10 -8.07 40.31
CA LEU A 306 -15.91 -8.50 39.56
C LEU A 306 -15.04 -9.46 40.37
N TRP A 307 -14.84 -9.19 41.66
CA TRP A 307 -14.13 -10.09 42.57
C TRP A 307 -14.77 -11.47 42.57
N LYS A 308 -16.08 -11.56 42.82
CA LYS A 308 -16.81 -12.85 42.82
C LYS A 308 -16.69 -13.61 41.50
N ALA A 309 -16.71 -12.90 40.38
CA ALA A 309 -16.66 -13.51 39.05
C ALA A 309 -15.25 -13.97 38.65
N LEU A 310 -14.21 -13.21 39.00
CA LEU A 310 -12.89 -13.36 38.37
C LEU A 310 -11.75 -13.75 39.33
N HIS A 311 -11.84 -13.49 40.64
CA HIS A 311 -10.70 -13.67 41.56
C HIS A 311 -10.11 -15.09 41.59
N ALA A 312 -10.89 -16.11 41.22
CA ALA A 312 -10.46 -17.51 41.20
C ALA A 312 -9.54 -17.83 40.01
N PHE A 313 -9.48 -16.97 38.99
CA PHE A 313 -8.64 -17.16 37.81
C PHE A 313 -7.25 -16.56 38.04
N PRO A 314 -6.17 -17.26 37.63
CA PRO A 314 -4.82 -16.75 37.82
C PRO A 314 -4.50 -15.62 36.83
N LEU A 315 -3.77 -14.62 37.31
CA LEU A 315 -3.16 -13.58 36.49
C LEU A 315 -1.66 -13.83 36.32
N SER A 316 -1.24 -14.20 35.11
CA SER A 316 0.16 -14.43 34.77
C SER A 316 0.75 -13.32 33.89
N MET A 317 2.06 -13.16 33.89
CA MET A 317 2.77 -12.20 33.04
C MET A 317 3.69 -12.93 32.05
N ALA A 318 3.70 -12.48 30.80
CA ALA A 318 4.78 -12.77 29.84
C ALA A 318 5.59 -11.50 29.59
N CYS A 319 6.87 -11.49 29.99
CA CYS A 319 7.75 -10.34 29.79
C CYS A 319 8.74 -10.60 28.64
N LEU A 320 8.71 -9.75 27.63
CA LEU A 320 9.47 -9.88 26.39
C LEU A 320 10.76 -9.04 26.47
N PRO A 321 11.95 -9.67 26.66
CA PRO A 321 13.17 -8.95 27.04
C PRO A 321 13.70 -7.96 25.99
N ASP A 322 13.48 -8.24 24.70
CA ASP A 322 13.92 -7.37 23.60
C ASP A 322 12.78 -6.54 23.00
N GLY A 323 11.66 -6.40 23.72
CA GLY A 323 10.56 -5.53 23.33
C GLY A 323 10.79 -4.07 23.75
N SER A 324 10.17 -3.13 23.01
CA SER A 324 10.13 -1.70 23.32
C SER A 324 8.68 -1.23 23.44
N TYR A 325 8.47 -0.21 24.26
CA TYR A 325 7.18 0.43 24.46
C TYR A 325 7.41 1.93 24.56
N ASP A 326 6.76 2.66 23.67
CA ASP A 326 6.78 4.11 23.64
C ASP A 326 5.34 4.64 23.64
N TYR A 327 4.91 5.19 24.78
CA TYR A 327 3.61 5.81 24.90
C TYR A 327 3.55 7.12 24.09
N MET A 328 2.49 7.30 23.31
CA MET A 328 2.30 8.52 22.52
C MET A 328 1.71 9.64 23.40
N THR A 329 2.60 10.39 24.04
CA THR A 329 2.27 11.48 24.98
C THR A 329 1.60 12.67 24.28
N MET A 330 1.10 13.63 25.05
CA MET A 330 0.59 14.91 24.51
C MET A 330 1.71 15.93 24.24
N ALA A 331 2.99 15.55 24.32
CA ALA A 331 4.11 16.44 24.03
C ALA A 331 4.48 16.39 22.54
N ALA A 332 4.57 17.55 21.90
CA ALA A 332 4.91 17.63 20.48
C ALA A 332 6.34 17.11 20.20
N SER A 333 7.27 17.31 21.13
CA SER A 333 8.63 16.79 21.07
C SER A 333 8.66 15.27 20.89
N ASP A 334 7.85 14.54 21.65
CA ASP A 334 7.82 13.08 21.62
C ASP A 334 7.16 12.59 20.34
N HIS A 335 6.09 13.25 19.90
CA HIS A 335 5.43 12.90 18.65
C HIS A 335 6.33 13.14 17.43
N ILE A 336 7.02 14.28 17.37
CA ILE A 336 8.02 14.57 16.33
C ILE A 336 9.16 13.57 16.40
N HIS A 337 9.65 13.25 17.59
CA HIS A 337 10.71 12.26 17.79
C HIS A 337 10.31 10.89 17.20
N ASN A 338 9.11 10.41 17.53
CA ASN A 338 8.56 9.15 17.02
C ASN A 338 8.43 9.10 15.49
N LEU A 339 8.33 10.26 14.84
CA LEU A 339 8.21 10.39 13.38
C LEU A 339 9.53 10.75 12.67
N THR A 340 10.62 11.06 13.39
CA THR A 340 11.90 11.53 12.81
C THR A 340 13.13 10.70 13.17
N LEU A 341 13.17 10.07 14.35
CA LEU A 341 14.36 9.39 14.85
C LEU A 341 14.23 7.87 14.80
N CYS A 342 15.19 7.26 14.09
CA CYS A 342 15.42 5.83 13.95
C CYS A 342 15.70 5.11 15.28
N THR A 343 15.17 3.90 15.45
CA THR A 343 15.92 2.69 15.84
C THR A 343 15.07 1.44 15.59
N GLY A 344 15.16 0.79 14.42
CA GLY A 344 14.79 -0.62 14.15
C GLY A 344 13.49 -1.24 14.72
N SER A 345 12.51 -0.48 15.22
CA SER A 345 11.59 -1.02 16.23
C SER A 345 10.37 -0.15 16.52
N ILE A 346 9.78 0.53 15.52
CA ILE A 346 8.44 1.16 15.67
C ILE A 346 7.37 0.33 14.94
N SER A 347 7.79 -0.30 13.86
CA SER A 347 7.02 -1.28 13.12
C SER A 347 7.99 -2.34 12.62
N HIS A 348 7.44 -3.45 12.13
CA HIS A 348 8.21 -4.45 11.40
C HIS A 348 8.77 -3.93 10.06
N LEU A 349 8.35 -2.74 9.64
CA LEU A 349 8.76 -2.09 8.39
C LEU A 349 9.89 -1.09 8.64
N PRO A 350 10.80 -0.94 7.66
CA PRO A 350 11.88 0.03 7.75
C PRO A 350 11.34 1.47 7.65
N PHE A 351 11.96 2.38 8.41
CA PHE A 351 11.71 3.82 8.32
C PHE A 351 12.01 4.35 6.90
N CYS A 352 11.11 5.16 6.37
CA CYS A 352 11.26 5.87 5.11
C CYS A 352 11.13 7.38 5.35
N ARG A 353 12.21 8.13 5.09
CA ARG A 353 12.23 9.59 5.22
C ARG A 353 11.15 10.28 4.38
N VAL A 354 10.84 9.72 3.22
CA VAL A 354 9.84 10.23 2.28
C VAL A 354 8.88 9.10 1.95
N ALA A 355 7.87 8.91 2.80
CA ALA A 355 6.87 7.85 2.66
C ALA A 355 5.65 8.36 1.89
N HIS A 356 5.26 7.68 0.81
CA HIS A 356 4.09 7.98 -0.02
C HIS A 356 3.96 9.47 -0.33
N SER A 357 5.06 10.11 -0.74
CA SER A 357 5.13 11.55 -0.94
C SER A 357 5.93 11.91 -2.19
N HIS A 358 5.53 12.99 -2.86
CA HIS A 358 6.31 13.57 -3.96
C HIS A 358 7.02 14.83 -3.50
N VAL A 359 8.33 14.89 -3.72
CA VAL A 359 9.18 16.05 -3.38
C VAL A 359 9.94 16.50 -4.61
N ALA A 360 9.65 17.71 -5.09
CA ALA A 360 10.27 18.24 -6.30
C ALA A 360 11.78 18.50 -6.16
N GLN A 361 12.27 18.83 -4.96
CA GLN A 361 13.68 19.09 -4.68
C GLN A 361 14.16 18.35 -3.41
N PRO A 362 14.35 17.01 -3.46
CA PRO A 362 14.70 16.20 -2.30
C PRO A 362 16.01 16.61 -1.61
N GLN A 363 16.92 17.27 -2.32
CA GLN A 363 18.19 17.79 -1.80
C GLN A 363 18.05 18.91 -0.76
N LEU A 364 16.84 19.48 -0.61
CA LEU A 364 16.55 20.52 0.38
C LEU A 364 16.06 19.98 1.73
N LEU A 365 16.01 18.66 1.88
CA LEU A 365 15.59 17.97 3.09
C LEU A 365 16.82 17.63 3.94
N GLU A 366 16.90 18.16 5.15
CA GLU A 366 17.98 17.84 6.10
C GLU A 366 17.75 16.49 6.80
N ASP A 367 18.83 15.86 7.27
CA ASP A 367 18.76 14.58 7.99
C ASP A 367 18.01 14.70 9.31
N GLY A 368 17.29 13.63 9.68
CA GLY A 368 16.38 13.65 10.85
C GLY A 368 15.07 14.42 10.60
N SER A 369 14.71 14.67 9.34
CA SER A 369 13.36 15.12 8.95
C SER A 369 12.53 13.95 8.41
N SER A 370 11.21 14.14 8.30
CA SER A 370 10.30 13.12 7.77
C SER A 370 9.12 13.75 7.01
N ILE A 371 8.76 13.14 5.88
CA ILE A 371 7.63 13.55 5.04
C ILE A 371 6.76 12.33 4.78
N THR A 372 5.47 12.43 5.08
CA THR A 372 4.50 11.35 4.88
C THR A 372 3.24 11.88 4.18
N ASN A 373 2.74 11.13 3.19
CA ASN A 373 1.51 11.44 2.47
C ASN A 373 1.40 12.91 2.01
N SER A 374 2.45 13.44 1.39
CA SER A 374 2.54 14.88 1.07
C SER A 374 3.02 15.16 -0.35
N LEU A 375 2.65 16.33 -0.87
CA LEU A 375 3.05 16.85 -2.17
C LEU A 375 3.78 18.17 -1.98
N LEU A 376 5.10 18.17 -2.20
CA LEU A 376 5.97 19.35 -2.07
C LEU A 376 6.43 19.80 -3.45
N GLU A 377 5.82 20.87 -3.95
CA GLU A 377 6.10 21.44 -5.26
C GLU A 377 7.05 22.65 -5.12
N GLY A 378 8.06 22.76 -5.99
CA GLY A 378 9.06 23.83 -5.92
C GLY A 378 10.08 23.66 -4.77
N ALA A 379 10.70 24.77 -4.34
CA ALA A 379 11.78 24.76 -3.36
C ALA A 379 11.25 24.78 -1.92
N VAL A 380 11.15 23.63 -1.26
CA VAL A 380 10.75 23.52 0.15
C VAL A 380 11.95 23.03 0.97
N GLN A 381 12.52 23.90 1.79
CA GLN A 381 13.60 23.57 2.72
C GLN A 381 13.04 23.07 4.04
N LEU A 382 13.52 21.92 4.53
CA LEU A 382 13.06 21.30 5.77
C LEU A 382 14.26 21.00 6.67
N GLY A 383 14.31 21.67 7.82
CA GLY A 383 15.33 21.47 8.85
C GLY A 383 15.18 20.14 9.61
N PRO A 384 16.19 19.76 10.41
CA PRO A 384 16.19 18.52 11.17
C PRO A 384 15.08 18.52 12.22
N TRP A 385 14.70 17.35 12.72
CA TRP A 385 13.64 17.21 13.73
C TRP A 385 12.31 17.81 13.29
N SER A 386 12.01 17.76 12.01
CA SER A 386 10.79 18.34 11.45
C SER A 386 10.02 17.34 10.61
N VAL A 387 8.71 17.44 10.70
CA VAL A 387 7.76 16.48 10.16
C VAL A 387 6.73 17.22 9.30
N ILE A 388 6.50 16.71 8.09
CA ILE A 388 5.39 17.14 7.24
C ILE A 388 4.49 15.93 6.97
N GLN A 389 3.22 16.00 7.37
CA GLN A 389 2.25 14.94 7.12
C GLN A 389 1.01 15.49 6.43
N HIS A 390 0.44 14.75 5.48
CA HIS A 390 -0.85 15.11 4.88
C HIS A 390 -0.91 16.55 4.32
N CYS A 391 0.19 17.05 3.73
CA CYS A 391 0.28 18.41 3.24
C CYS A 391 0.45 18.50 1.72
N HIS A 392 -0.13 19.54 1.10
CA HIS A 392 0.19 19.97 -0.26
C HIS A 392 0.77 21.37 -0.22
N LEU A 393 2.09 21.49 -0.37
CA LEU A 393 2.81 22.76 -0.20
C LEU A 393 3.52 23.20 -1.48
N GLN A 394 3.49 24.50 -1.73
CA GLN A 394 4.14 25.15 -2.87
C GLN A 394 5.24 26.11 -2.39
N GLY A 395 6.48 25.80 -2.77
CA GLY A 395 7.67 26.60 -2.53
C GLY A 395 7.68 27.94 -3.31
N PRO A 396 8.55 28.90 -2.92
CA PRO A 396 9.65 28.73 -1.97
C PRO A 396 9.21 28.75 -0.50
N LEU A 397 9.62 27.77 0.32
CA LEU A 397 9.33 27.70 1.75
C LEU A 397 10.58 27.34 2.54
N LYS A 398 10.74 27.91 3.74
CA LYS A 398 11.81 27.57 4.68
C LYS A 398 11.23 27.17 6.03
N ILE A 399 11.25 25.87 6.30
CA ILE A 399 10.79 25.27 7.55
C ILE A 399 12.04 24.93 8.37
N GLY A 400 12.23 25.61 9.49
CA GLY A 400 13.33 25.38 10.43
C GLY A 400 13.14 24.10 11.25
N SER A 401 14.04 23.85 12.20
CA SER A 401 14.01 22.61 12.98
C SER A 401 12.87 22.54 13.99
N GLY A 402 12.53 21.34 14.45
CA GLY A 402 11.53 21.11 15.50
C GLY A 402 10.09 21.35 15.07
N CYS A 403 9.78 21.38 13.76
CA CYS A 403 8.45 21.75 13.28
C CYS A 403 7.57 20.54 12.95
N LEU A 404 6.26 20.64 13.21
CA LEU A 404 5.25 19.70 12.70
C LEU A 404 4.22 20.46 11.87
N LEU A 405 4.10 20.09 10.59
CA LEU A 405 3.08 20.62 9.68
C LEU A 405 2.16 19.48 9.28
N THR A 406 0.86 19.59 9.56
CA THR A 406 -0.13 18.60 9.13
C THR A 406 -1.43 19.21 8.59
N GLY A 407 -2.06 18.56 7.61
CA GLY A 407 -3.36 18.97 7.05
C GLY A 407 -3.35 20.29 6.25
N LEU A 408 -2.17 20.79 5.84
CA LEU A 408 -2.05 22.05 5.12
C LEU A 408 -2.20 21.88 3.61
N ASP A 409 -2.87 22.83 2.96
CA ASP A 409 -3.09 22.80 1.51
C ASP A 409 -2.29 23.89 0.79
N MET A 410 -2.41 23.91 -0.55
CA MET A 410 -1.70 24.86 -1.38
C MET A 410 -2.03 26.32 -1.00
N ALA A 411 -3.25 26.60 -0.53
CA ALA A 411 -3.62 27.95 -0.11
C ALA A 411 -2.92 28.39 1.18
N SER A 412 -2.57 27.44 2.07
CA SER A 412 -1.74 27.71 3.25
C SER A 412 -0.29 28.07 2.90
N SER A 413 0.22 27.68 1.73
CA SER A 413 1.62 27.91 1.34
C SER A 413 1.99 29.39 1.32
N LEU A 414 1.10 30.24 0.79
CA LEU A 414 1.32 31.69 0.77
C LEU A 414 1.47 32.27 2.18
N ALA A 415 0.79 31.66 3.16
CA ALA A 415 0.86 32.08 4.56
C ALA A 415 2.17 31.73 5.25
N LEU A 416 2.72 30.57 4.89
CA LEU A 416 3.96 30.08 5.46
C LEU A 416 5.18 30.87 4.93
N GLN A 417 5.12 31.42 3.71
CA GLN A 417 6.22 32.13 3.05
C GLN A 417 6.78 33.34 3.84
N SER A 418 5.92 34.03 4.60
CA SER A 418 6.30 35.23 5.34
C SER A 418 6.73 34.95 6.79
N CYS A 419 6.63 33.70 7.24
CA CYS A 419 6.76 33.34 8.64
C CYS A 419 8.10 32.63 8.88
N GLN A 420 8.74 32.93 10.01
CA GLN A 420 9.86 32.16 10.48
C GLN A 420 9.33 30.94 11.26
N LEU A 421 9.34 29.78 10.61
CA LEU A 421 8.86 28.53 11.19
C LEU A 421 10.01 27.82 11.89
N GLN A 422 9.99 27.76 13.23
CA GLN A 422 11.03 27.12 14.03
C GLN A 422 10.41 26.67 15.36
N ASN A 423 10.54 25.39 15.71
CA ASN A 423 9.96 24.80 16.92
C ASN A 423 8.44 25.04 17.02
N ILE A 424 7.70 24.94 15.92
CA ILE A 424 6.25 25.19 15.89
C ILE A 424 5.48 23.98 15.37
N VAL A 425 4.25 23.84 15.82
CA VAL A 425 3.29 22.87 15.33
C VAL A 425 2.13 23.62 14.71
N ILE A 426 1.84 23.37 13.44
CA ILE A 426 0.69 23.94 12.74
C ILE A 426 -0.12 22.80 12.11
N GLN A 427 -1.42 22.80 12.40
CA GLN A 427 -2.31 21.72 12.00
C GLN A 427 -3.54 22.33 11.32
N GLY A 428 -3.92 21.79 10.18
CA GLY A 428 -5.20 22.05 9.53
C GLY A 428 -6.19 20.95 9.92
N HIS A 429 -7.38 21.33 10.35
CA HIS A 429 -8.40 20.41 10.82
C HIS A 429 -9.67 20.52 9.98
N CYS A 430 -10.27 19.36 9.69
CA CYS A 430 -11.62 19.28 9.14
C CYS A 430 -12.61 19.25 10.30
N ILE A 431 -13.45 20.27 10.42
CA ILE A 431 -14.49 20.34 11.45
C ILE A 431 -15.88 20.44 10.83
N ARG A 432 -16.88 20.06 11.60
CA ARG A 432 -18.29 20.20 11.25
C ARG A 432 -19.00 21.00 12.34
N LEU A 433 -19.29 22.26 12.03
CA LEU A 433 -20.09 23.11 12.91
C LEU A 433 -21.56 22.89 12.58
N GLN A 434 -22.25 22.07 13.38
CA GLN A 434 -23.60 21.59 13.09
C GLN A 434 -23.65 20.81 11.77
N ASP A 435 -24.14 21.41 10.68
CA ASP A 435 -24.17 20.81 9.34
C ASP A 435 -23.20 21.49 8.35
N MET A 436 -22.40 22.45 8.83
CA MET A 436 -21.49 23.22 7.99
C MET A 436 -20.06 22.66 8.06
N PRO A 437 -19.54 22.04 6.99
CA PRO A 437 -18.14 21.63 6.93
C PRO A 437 -17.25 22.87 6.86
N CYS A 438 -16.25 22.93 7.72
CA CYS A 438 -15.31 24.04 7.81
C CYS A 438 -13.88 23.52 7.95
N LYS A 439 -12.92 24.28 7.41
CA LYS A 439 -11.49 24.03 7.64
C LYS A 439 -10.96 25.11 8.57
N MET A 440 -10.28 24.69 9.62
CA MET A 440 -9.67 25.61 10.59
C MET A 440 -8.22 25.21 10.86
N PHE A 441 -7.47 26.09 11.54
CA PHE A 441 -6.05 25.85 11.82
C PHE A 441 -5.73 26.07 13.30
N THR A 442 -4.91 25.20 13.87
CA THR A 442 -4.30 25.39 15.19
C THR A 442 -2.81 25.68 15.04
N LEU A 443 -2.25 26.39 16.02
CA LEU A 443 -0.83 26.71 16.09
C LEU A 443 -0.37 26.57 17.55
N THR A 444 0.64 25.75 17.79
CA THR A 444 1.26 25.57 19.11
C THR A 444 2.79 25.53 19.00
N GLY A 445 3.48 25.64 20.12
CA GLY A 445 4.93 25.50 20.23
C GLY A 445 5.35 24.04 20.44
N HIS A 446 6.53 23.69 19.96
CA HIS A 446 7.15 22.38 20.15
C HIS A 446 7.28 21.96 21.62
N HIS A 447 7.47 22.93 22.51
CA HIS A 447 7.64 22.71 23.95
C HIS A 447 6.37 22.96 24.77
N ASP A 448 5.26 23.34 24.12
CA ASP A 448 4.02 23.65 24.84
C ASP A 448 3.42 22.39 25.48
N ASP A 449 2.97 22.52 26.73
CA ASP A 449 2.16 21.51 27.42
C ASP A 449 0.71 21.98 27.44
N TRP A 450 -0.17 21.15 26.88
CA TRP A 450 -1.60 21.41 26.78
C TRP A 450 -2.27 21.60 28.14
N GLN A 451 -1.77 20.94 29.20
CA GLN A 451 -2.43 20.87 30.50
C GLN A 451 -1.79 21.76 31.57
N SER A 452 -0.57 22.23 31.36
CA SER A 452 0.15 23.08 32.31
C SER A 452 -0.61 24.39 32.58
N PRO A 453 -0.87 24.76 33.86
CA PRO A 453 -1.56 25.99 34.20
C PRO A 453 -0.80 27.24 33.74
N ALA A 454 -1.52 28.21 33.16
CA ALA A 454 -0.95 29.44 32.63
C ALA A 454 -0.24 30.29 33.70
N GLY A 455 -0.72 30.22 34.96
CA GLY A 455 -0.15 30.95 36.08
C GLY A 455 1.07 30.31 36.75
N ASP A 456 1.37 29.03 36.45
CA ASP A 456 2.43 28.25 37.11
C ASP A 456 3.55 27.88 36.12
N GLY A 457 4.09 28.90 35.45
CA GLY A 457 5.18 28.70 34.47
C GLY A 457 4.76 28.09 33.12
N GLY A 458 3.46 27.95 32.87
CA GLY A 458 2.93 27.51 31.57
C GLY A 458 3.37 28.40 30.41
N ILE A 459 3.56 27.78 29.25
CA ILE A 459 4.02 28.45 28.02
C ILE A 459 3.04 28.23 26.87
N TYR A 460 3.04 29.15 25.91
CA TYR A 460 2.36 29.03 24.63
C TYR A 460 3.21 29.62 23.51
N LEU A 461 3.38 28.90 22.41
CA LEU A 461 4.33 29.17 21.34
C LEU A 461 5.77 29.30 21.85
N ASN A 462 6.16 28.39 22.75
CA ASN A 462 7.48 28.32 23.39
C ASN A 462 7.85 29.55 24.23
N VAL A 463 6.90 30.41 24.57
CA VAL A 463 7.12 31.59 25.43
C VAL A 463 6.15 31.61 26.60
N PRO A 464 6.50 32.23 27.74
CA PRO A 464 5.56 32.40 28.84
C PRO A 464 4.30 33.16 28.40
N TRP A 465 3.14 32.79 28.93
CA TRP A 465 1.85 33.44 28.59
C TRP A 465 1.88 34.97 28.70
N ALA A 466 2.56 35.51 29.71
CA ALA A 466 2.73 36.95 29.90
C ALA A 466 3.43 37.63 28.72
N GLU A 467 4.45 36.99 28.15
CA GLU A 467 5.16 37.48 26.97
C GLU A 467 4.28 37.37 25.72
N PHE A 468 3.55 36.27 25.57
CA PHE A 468 2.59 36.09 24.48
C PHE A 468 1.52 37.20 24.46
N PHE A 469 0.92 37.52 25.60
CA PHE A 469 -0.06 38.61 25.72
C PHE A 469 0.55 39.96 25.40
N HIS A 470 1.77 40.23 25.88
CA HIS A 470 2.48 41.48 25.57
C HIS A 470 2.75 41.62 24.07
N ARG A 471 3.20 40.55 23.41
CA ARG A 471 3.56 40.52 21.99
C ARG A 471 2.34 40.68 21.06
N THR A 472 1.21 40.07 21.40
CA THR A 472 0.03 40.01 20.54
C THR A 472 -1.01 41.09 20.86
N GLY A 473 -1.00 41.63 22.08
CA GLY A 473 -2.06 42.52 22.57
C GLY A 473 -3.36 41.81 22.96
N ILE A 474 -3.35 40.47 22.96
CA ILE A 474 -4.42 39.62 23.49
C ILE A 474 -4.46 39.75 25.01
N ARG A 475 -5.65 39.78 25.59
CA ARG A 475 -5.88 39.82 27.04
C ARG A 475 -6.36 38.46 27.53
N GLU A 476 -6.13 38.19 28.81
CA GLU A 476 -6.58 36.95 29.45
C GLU A 476 -8.10 36.71 29.27
N GLY A 477 -8.91 37.74 29.48
CA GLY A 477 -10.37 37.69 29.28
C GLY A 477 -10.81 37.61 27.81
N ASP A 478 -9.90 37.68 26.83
CA ASP A 478 -10.25 37.41 25.44
C ASP A 478 -10.33 35.90 25.16
N ILE A 479 -9.68 35.04 25.98
CA ILE A 479 -9.51 33.59 25.71
C ILE A 479 -10.05 32.67 26.80
N TRP A 480 -10.21 33.17 28.03
CA TRP A 480 -10.85 32.43 29.11
C TRP A 480 -12.04 33.22 29.66
N ASP A 481 -13.11 32.51 29.97
CA ASP A 481 -14.26 33.09 30.63
C ASP A 481 -13.88 33.58 32.05
N PRO A 482 -14.47 34.68 32.55
CA PRO A 482 -14.16 35.22 33.88
C PRO A 482 -14.35 34.20 35.01
N ASP A 483 -15.27 33.26 34.82
CA ASP A 483 -15.64 32.22 35.79
C ASP A 483 -14.65 31.04 35.81
N THR A 484 -13.75 30.92 34.81
CA THR A 484 -12.75 29.85 34.77
C THR A 484 -11.70 30.06 35.87
N PRO A 485 -11.52 29.14 36.84
CA PRO A 485 -10.55 29.30 37.92
C PRO A 485 -9.12 29.47 37.41
N GLN A 486 -8.35 30.40 37.99
CA GLN A 486 -6.97 30.69 37.56
C GLN A 486 -6.07 29.44 37.52
N GLY A 487 -6.17 28.56 38.52
CA GLY A 487 -5.39 27.31 38.56
C GLY A 487 -5.77 26.26 37.52
N SER A 488 -6.88 26.46 36.79
CA SER A 488 -7.34 25.56 35.73
C SER A 488 -7.19 26.14 34.32
N ARG A 489 -6.75 27.39 34.18
CA ARG A 489 -6.52 28.04 32.88
C ARG A 489 -5.28 27.42 32.25
N CYS A 490 -5.42 26.78 31.10
CA CYS A 490 -4.33 26.15 30.36
C CYS A 490 -4.58 26.27 28.86
N LEU A 491 -3.65 25.77 28.05
CA LEU A 491 -3.77 25.80 26.59
C LEU A 491 -5.00 25.00 26.10
N LEU A 492 -5.32 23.88 26.76
CA LEU A 492 -6.45 23.01 26.41
C LEU A 492 -7.80 23.74 26.36
N ASN A 493 -8.05 24.61 27.32
CA ASN A 493 -9.33 25.33 27.48
C ASN A 493 -9.28 26.81 27.05
N ALA A 494 -8.18 27.27 26.44
CA ALA A 494 -8.05 28.62 25.92
C ALA A 494 -8.73 28.75 24.54
N ARG A 495 -9.69 29.68 24.38
CA ARG A 495 -10.39 29.95 23.12
C ARG A 495 -9.54 30.74 22.12
N LEU A 496 -8.47 30.11 21.64
CA LEU A 496 -7.47 30.72 20.77
C LEU A 496 -7.83 30.63 19.29
N PHE A 497 -8.53 29.58 18.88
CA PHE A 497 -8.56 29.16 17.48
C PHE A 497 -9.83 29.66 16.78
N PRO A 498 -9.71 30.54 15.76
CA PRO A 498 -10.84 30.97 14.96
C PRO A 498 -11.47 29.79 14.21
N VAL A 499 -12.80 29.68 14.29
CA VAL A 499 -13.59 28.64 13.58
C VAL A 499 -14.60 29.22 12.61
N LEU A 500 -15.03 30.46 12.82
CA LEU A 500 -15.92 31.17 11.89
C LEU A 500 -15.68 32.68 11.95
N HIS A 501 -15.78 33.36 10.81
CA HIS A 501 -15.80 34.82 10.72
C HIS A 501 -16.96 35.28 9.83
N ALA A 502 -17.67 36.34 10.24
CA ALA A 502 -18.96 36.71 9.67
C ALA A 502 -18.93 37.11 8.18
N CYS A 503 -17.81 37.67 7.72
CA CYS A 503 -17.72 38.28 6.38
C CYS A 503 -16.63 37.67 5.48
N GLU A 504 -15.74 36.82 6.00
CA GLU A 504 -14.53 36.41 5.29
C GLU A 504 -14.14 34.96 5.66
N PRO A 505 -13.57 34.19 4.72
CA PRO A 505 -13.12 32.83 5.00
C PRO A 505 -11.88 32.82 5.90
N LEU A 506 -11.77 31.78 6.73
CA LEU A 506 -10.59 31.55 7.55
C LEU A 506 -9.46 30.91 6.73
N ARG A 507 -8.22 31.27 7.06
CA ARG A 507 -6.97 30.83 6.43
C ARG A 507 -5.90 30.59 7.51
N ALA A 508 -4.82 29.92 7.16
CA ALA A 508 -3.69 29.70 8.07
C ALA A 508 -3.12 31.01 8.67
N TRP A 509 -3.22 32.12 7.93
CA TRP A 509 -2.85 33.46 8.41
C TRP A 509 -3.56 33.90 9.70
N ASP A 510 -4.79 33.42 9.95
CA ASP A 510 -5.59 33.80 11.11
C ASP A 510 -5.01 33.27 12.44
N VAL A 511 -4.06 32.32 12.38
CA VAL A 511 -3.27 31.85 13.52
C VAL A 511 -1.77 32.16 13.40
N LEU A 512 -1.22 32.18 12.19
CA LEU A 512 0.22 32.43 11.98
C LEU A 512 0.70 33.82 12.46
N TRP A 513 -0.20 34.81 12.52
CA TRP A 513 0.15 36.14 13.03
C TRP A 513 0.58 36.13 14.51
N PHE A 514 0.24 35.09 15.29
CA PHE A 514 0.71 34.90 16.66
C PHE A 514 2.25 34.83 16.78
N LEU A 515 2.94 34.49 15.69
CA LEU A 515 4.40 34.46 15.59
C LEU A 515 5.03 35.85 15.41
N GLY A 516 4.22 36.91 15.31
CA GLY A 516 4.71 38.29 15.27
C GLY A 516 4.79 38.92 13.87
N SER A 517 4.25 38.27 12.82
CA SER A 517 4.08 38.87 11.50
C SER A 517 2.93 39.89 11.50
N GLN A 518 3.17 41.06 12.09
CA GLN A 518 2.14 42.08 12.31
C GLN A 518 1.68 42.71 10.97
N THR A 519 0.45 42.41 10.57
CA THR A 519 -0.33 43.24 9.64
C THR A 519 -1.35 44.05 10.43
N ARG A 520 -1.51 45.35 10.14
CA ARG A 520 -2.52 46.20 10.80
C ARG A 520 -3.90 45.56 10.64
N GLY A 521 -4.59 45.25 11.74
CA GLY A 521 -5.97 44.74 11.73
C GLY A 521 -6.16 43.29 12.20
N GLN A 522 -5.09 42.50 12.34
CA GLN A 522 -5.20 41.07 12.67
C GLN A 522 -5.83 40.81 14.06
N LEU A 523 -5.44 41.57 15.08
CA LEU A 523 -6.03 41.43 16.42
C LEU A 523 -7.52 41.77 16.43
N GLN A 524 -7.94 42.80 15.68
CA GLN A 524 -9.36 43.16 15.57
C GLN A 524 -10.15 42.06 14.86
N ARG A 525 -9.60 41.52 13.77
CA ARG A 525 -10.19 40.40 13.04
C ARG A 525 -10.31 39.16 13.94
N TRP A 526 -9.23 38.79 14.62
CA TRP A 526 -9.23 37.64 15.53
C TRP A 526 -10.25 37.79 16.66
N ARG A 527 -10.41 38.99 17.24
CA ARG A 527 -11.46 39.27 18.23
C ARG A 527 -12.88 39.21 17.64
N ALA A 528 -13.05 39.56 16.37
CA ALA A 528 -14.33 39.51 15.67
C ALA A 528 -14.72 38.09 15.21
N SER A 529 -13.75 37.17 15.13
CA SER A 529 -14.01 35.77 14.83
C SER A 529 -14.63 35.04 16.03
N TRP A 530 -15.52 34.10 15.72
CA TRP A 530 -15.90 33.07 16.68
C TRP A 530 -14.73 32.12 16.86
N ARG A 531 -14.35 31.87 18.12
CA ARG A 531 -13.17 31.12 18.53
C ARG A 531 -13.56 30.00 19.48
N MET A 532 -12.84 28.90 19.40
CA MET A 532 -13.02 27.73 20.26
C MET A 532 -11.68 27.34 20.91
N SER A 533 -11.77 26.66 22.06
CA SER A 533 -10.63 25.96 22.66
C SER A 533 -10.41 24.61 22.01
N TRP A 534 -9.27 23.96 22.28
CA TRP A 534 -9.05 22.59 21.79
C TRP A 534 -10.07 21.62 22.39
N GLU A 535 -10.39 21.76 23.69
CA GLU A 535 -11.41 20.95 24.36
C GLU A 535 -12.78 21.05 23.68
N GLU A 536 -13.18 22.25 23.27
CA GLU A 536 -14.44 22.47 22.54
C GLU A 536 -14.36 21.89 21.11
N LEU A 537 -13.20 22.02 20.44
CA LEU A 537 -12.97 21.57 19.06
C LEU A 537 -13.08 20.05 18.90
N LEU A 538 -12.66 19.26 19.89
CA LEU A 538 -12.69 17.79 19.84
C LEU A 538 -14.07 17.25 19.46
N THR A 539 -15.13 17.88 19.96
CA THR A 539 -16.53 17.49 19.68
C THR A 539 -17.01 17.83 18.27
N CYS A 540 -16.24 18.64 17.54
CA CYS A 540 -16.59 19.14 16.21
C CYS A 540 -15.70 18.55 15.10
N LEU A 541 -14.76 17.66 15.42
CA LEU A 541 -13.86 17.07 14.42
C LEU A 541 -14.64 16.20 13.43
N ASP A 542 -14.43 16.42 12.13
CA ASP A 542 -14.98 15.60 11.06
C ASP A 542 -13.94 14.58 10.60
N GLN A 543 -13.82 13.50 11.37
CA GLN A 543 -12.85 12.44 11.12
C GLN A 543 -13.08 11.73 9.77
N ALA A 544 -14.33 11.64 9.32
CA ALA A 544 -14.64 11.07 8.02
C ALA A 544 -14.08 11.94 6.88
N ALA A 545 -14.28 13.26 6.96
CA ALA A 545 -13.71 14.20 6.00
C ALA A 545 -12.18 14.21 6.05
N GLU A 546 -11.59 14.10 7.23
CA GLU A 546 -10.14 14.06 7.42
C GLU A 546 -9.52 12.81 6.76
N LEU A 547 -10.04 11.61 7.05
CA LEU A 547 -9.58 10.36 6.42
C LEU A 547 -9.74 10.39 4.89
N GLU A 548 -10.85 10.94 4.39
CA GLU A 548 -11.08 11.10 2.95
C GLU A 548 -10.07 12.08 2.32
N SER A 549 -9.76 13.20 3.00
CA SER A 549 -8.76 14.17 2.57
C SER A 549 -7.36 13.53 2.48
N ARG A 550 -6.96 12.76 3.49
CA ARG A 550 -5.69 12.02 3.51
C ARG A 550 -5.60 11.04 2.34
N ARG A 551 -6.67 10.29 2.07
CA ARG A 551 -6.77 9.35 0.95
C ARG A 551 -6.72 10.04 -0.41
N ALA A 552 -7.43 11.16 -0.56
CA ALA A 552 -7.40 11.96 -1.78
C ALA A 552 -5.98 12.46 -2.08
N LEU A 553 -5.25 12.90 -1.06
CA LEU A 553 -3.86 13.33 -1.19
C LEU A 553 -2.91 12.16 -1.50
N PHE A 554 -3.11 10.99 -0.89
CA PHE A 554 -2.37 9.76 -1.21
C PHE A 554 -2.47 9.42 -2.70
N PHE A 555 -3.69 9.45 -3.26
CA PHE A 555 -3.89 9.19 -4.69
C PHE A 555 -3.48 10.35 -5.59
N LEU A 556 -3.42 11.59 -5.08
CA LEU A 556 -2.87 12.71 -5.82
C LEU A 556 -1.36 12.54 -6.03
N GLN A 557 -0.60 12.27 -4.96
CA GLN A 557 0.85 12.02 -5.08
C GLN A 557 1.15 10.73 -5.86
N ALA A 558 0.29 9.71 -5.75
CA ALA A 558 0.39 8.48 -6.52
C ALA A 558 0.40 8.72 -8.05
N LYS A 559 -0.29 9.76 -8.54
CA LYS A 559 -0.24 10.14 -9.96
C LYS A 559 1.16 10.61 -10.38
N TYR A 560 1.88 11.29 -9.48
CA TYR A 560 3.26 11.69 -9.72
C TYR A 560 4.20 10.48 -9.66
N LYS A 561 4.03 9.59 -8.68
CA LYS A 561 4.75 8.31 -8.60
C LYS A 561 4.58 7.51 -9.89
N LEU A 562 3.34 7.31 -10.34
CA LEU A 562 3.04 6.59 -11.58
C LEU A 562 3.73 7.22 -12.80
N ARG A 563 3.69 8.55 -12.92
CA ARG A 563 4.38 9.26 -14.02
C ARG A 563 5.89 9.08 -13.94
N SER A 564 6.49 9.26 -12.77
CA SER A 564 7.93 9.12 -12.55
C SER A 564 8.39 7.70 -12.86
N VAL A 565 7.69 6.68 -12.36
CA VAL A 565 8.01 5.26 -12.61
C VAL A 565 8.01 4.95 -14.11
N LEU A 566 7.02 5.43 -14.85
CA LEU A 566 6.89 5.16 -16.28
C LEU A 566 7.87 6.01 -17.13
N LEU A 567 7.98 7.31 -16.87
CA LEU A 567 8.78 8.23 -17.69
C LEU A 567 10.29 8.13 -17.41
N GLU A 568 10.69 7.69 -16.23
CA GLU A 568 12.10 7.50 -15.83
C GLU A 568 12.53 6.03 -15.91
N HIS A 569 11.70 5.15 -16.50
CA HIS A 569 11.98 3.72 -16.67
C HIS A 569 12.36 2.99 -15.37
N GLN A 570 11.70 3.34 -14.26
CA GLN A 570 12.00 2.72 -12.96
C GLN A 570 11.50 1.26 -12.92
N ASP A 571 12.34 0.37 -12.40
CA ASP A 571 12.03 -1.05 -12.20
C ASP A 571 11.25 -1.28 -10.89
N CYS A 572 9.97 -0.89 -10.90
CA CYS A 572 9.04 -1.24 -9.84
C CYS A 572 7.65 -1.54 -10.39
N SER A 573 6.93 -2.42 -9.69
CA SER A 573 5.57 -2.78 -10.06
C SER A 573 4.59 -1.70 -9.61
N LEU A 574 3.76 -1.22 -10.54
CA LEU A 574 2.62 -0.34 -10.23
C LEU A 574 1.38 -1.11 -9.79
N LEU A 575 1.40 -2.44 -9.82
CA LEU A 575 0.23 -3.27 -9.51
C LEU A 575 -0.29 -3.09 -8.07
N PRO A 576 0.54 -3.01 -7.02
CA PRO A 576 0.05 -2.73 -5.67
C PRO A 576 -0.69 -1.39 -5.58
N LEU A 577 -0.17 -0.36 -6.25
CA LEU A 577 -0.79 0.96 -6.31
C LEU A 577 -2.12 0.94 -7.10
N ILE A 578 -2.14 0.23 -8.22
CA ILE A 578 -3.34 0.01 -9.04
C ILE A 578 -4.43 -0.68 -8.22
N ARG A 579 -4.10 -1.76 -7.50
CA ARG A 579 -5.05 -2.46 -6.62
C ARG A 579 -5.65 -1.52 -5.59
N SER A 580 -4.80 -0.76 -4.90
CA SER A 580 -5.23 0.26 -3.94
C SER A 580 -6.23 1.24 -4.55
N ALA A 581 -5.89 1.82 -5.71
CA ALA A 581 -6.77 2.75 -6.42
C ALA A 581 -8.12 2.12 -6.79
N VAL A 582 -8.16 0.87 -7.26
CA VAL A 582 -9.42 0.17 -7.58
C VAL A 582 -10.24 -0.12 -6.32
N HIS A 583 -9.61 -0.56 -5.23
CA HIS A 583 -10.31 -0.88 -4.00
C HIS A 583 -10.98 0.35 -3.37
N GLU A 584 -10.44 1.54 -3.62
CA GLU A 584 -10.89 2.78 -2.98
C GLU A 584 -11.58 3.77 -3.91
N GLY A 585 -11.83 3.41 -5.17
CA GLY A 585 -12.63 4.22 -6.09
C GLY A 585 -11.84 5.25 -6.92
N TYR A 586 -10.52 5.16 -6.97
CA TYR A 586 -9.63 6.07 -7.71
C TYR A 586 -9.19 5.53 -9.08
N GLN A 587 -9.78 4.44 -9.56
CA GLN A 587 -9.44 3.83 -10.86
C GLN A 587 -9.55 4.80 -12.04
N GLU A 588 -10.53 5.72 -12.06
CA GLU A 588 -10.70 6.67 -13.17
C GLU A 588 -9.55 7.68 -13.23
N ALA A 589 -9.10 8.16 -12.08
CA ALA A 589 -7.95 9.07 -12.00
C ALA A 589 -6.66 8.38 -12.46
N MET A 590 -6.48 7.10 -12.14
CA MET A 590 -5.36 6.29 -12.62
C MET A 590 -5.42 6.07 -14.13
N LEU A 591 -6.57 5.64 -14.66
CA LEU A 591 -6.78 5.45 -16.11
C LEU A 591 -6.50 6.73 -16.89
N SER A 592 -7.02 7.88 -16.43
CA SER A 592 -6.77 9.19 -17.05
C SER A 592 -5.28 9.57 -17.06
N THR A 593 -4.55 9.26 -15.99
CA THR A 593 -3.11 9.53 -15.90
C THR A 593 -2.32 8.62 -16.82
N LEU A 594 -2.66 7.33 -16.88
CA LEU A 594 -2.04 6.36 -17.78
C LEU A 594 -2.31 6.69 -19.24
N ASP A 595 -3.55 7.05 -19.58
CA ASP A 595 -3.92 7.53 -20.93
C ASP A 595 -3.07 8.75 -21.31
N GLN A 596 -2.89 9.70 -20.37
CA GLN A 596 -2.04 10.86 -20.60
C GLN A 596 -0.59 10.46 -20.86
N VAL A 597 0.02 9.65 -19.97
CA VAL A 597 1.41 9.18 -20.12
C VAL A 597 1.59 8.47 -21.46
N ALA A 598 0.71 7.53 -21.80
CA ALA A 598 0.77 6.80 -23.06
C ALA A 598 0.64 7.71 -24.29
N SER A 599 -0.20 8.75 -24.21
CA SER A 599 -0.44 9.67 -25.33
C SER A 599 0.67 10.72 -25.53
N THR A 600 1.40 11.07 -24.46
CA THR A 600 2.44 12.12 -24.50
C THR A 600 3.86 11.57 -24.48
N ALA A 601 4.03 10.26 -24.26
CA ALA A 601 5.34 9.63 -24.26
C ALA A 601 6.00 9.76 -25.65
N SER A 602 7.26 10.21 -25.66
CA SER A 602 8.10 10.19 -26.87
C SER A 602 8.62 8.79 -27.18
N ASP A 603 8.75 7.95 -26.15
CA ASP A 603 9.21 6.58 -26.24
C ASP A 603 8.02 5.61 -26.33
N ALA A 604 8.00 4.77 -27.37
CA ALA A 604 6.98 3.75 -27.58
C ALA A 604 6.98 2.68 -26.47
N GLY A 605 8.12 2.41 -25.84
CA GLY A 605 8.22 1.49 -24.70
C GLY A 605 7.46 1.99 -23.48
N VAL A 606 7.60 3.29 -23.17
CA VAL A 606 6.83 3.94 -22.09
C VAL A 606 5.33 3.89 -22.38
N ALA A 607 4.93 4.16 -23.63
CA ALA A 607 3.53 4.06 -24.04
C ALA A 607 3.00 2.62 -23.95
N ALA A 608 3.79 1.62 -24.35
CA ALA A 608 3.46 0.20 -24.21
C ALA A 608 3.24 -0.18 -22.74
N ARG A 609 4.21 0.13 -21.86
CA ARG A 609 4.11 -0.15 -20.42
C ARG A 609 2.91 0.54 -19.76
N ALA A 610 2.58 1.76 -20.18
CA ALA A 610 1.38 2.45 -19.71
C ALA A 610 0.08 1.74 -20.16
N LEU A 611 0.02 1.20 -21.38
CA LEU A 611 -1.12 0.40 -21.87
C LEU A 611 -1.25 -0.92 -21.10
N ALA A 612 -0.13 -1.59 -20.77
CA ALA A 612 -0.10 -2.77 -19.91
C ALA A 612 -0.68 -2.46 -18.52
N CYS A 613 -0.26 -1.34 -17.92
CA CYS A 613 -0.80 -0.87 -16.65
C CYS A 613 -2.31 -0.57 -16.72
N ILE A 614 -2.83 -0.08 -17.85
CA ILE A 614 -4.29 0.08 -18.04
C ILE A 614 -4.99 -1.27 -18.06
N ALA A 615 -4.41 -2.28 -18.72
CA ALA A 615 -4.93 -3.64 -18.67
C ALA A 615 -4.98 -4.18 -17.23
N ASP A 616 -3.98 -3.85 -16.40
CA ASP A 616 -3.97 -4.18 -14.98
C ASP A 616 -5.05 -3.48 -14.16
N VAL A 617 -5.29 -2.19 -14.41
CA VAL A 617 -6.41 -1.47 -13.78
C VAL A 617 -7.73 -2.17 -14.12
N LEU A 618 -7.96 -2.48 -15.40
CA LEU A 618 -9.18 -3.14 -15.87
C LEU A 618 -9.34 -4.55 -15.27
N GLY A 619 -8.26 -5.32 -15.18
CA GLY A 619 -8.28 -6.63 -14.55
C GLY A 619 -8.55 -6.57 -13.04
N CYS A 620 -7.98 -5.59 -12.33
CA CYS A 620 -8.28 -5.35 -10.93
C CYS A 620 -9.75 -4.93 -10.72
N MET A 621 -10.29 -4.08 -11.60
CA MET A 621 -11.72 -3.69 -11.57
C MET A 621 -12.67 -4.88 -11.72
N ALA A 622 -12.22 -5.96 -12.38
CA ALA A 622 -13.01 -7.19 -12.54
C ALA A 622 -13.07 -8.06 -11.27
N LYS A 623 -12.28 -7.77 -10.23
CA LYS A 623 -12.28 -8.46 -8.91
C LYS A 623 -12.20 -10.00 -8.98
N GLY A 624 -11.54 -10.53 -10.02
CA GLY A 624 -11.44 -11.98 -10.25
C GLY A 624 -12.71 -12.64 -10.84
N GLU A 625 -13.78 -11.89 -11.09
CA GLU A 625 -15.06 -12.40 -11.58
C GLU A 625 -15.15 -12.46 -13.13
N GLY A 626 -14.16 -11.93 -13.84
CA GLY A 626 -14.15 -11.84 -15.30
C GLY A 626 -13.48 -13.02 -16.05
N GLY A 627 -12.95 -14.00 -15.31
CA GLY A 627 -12.16 -15.10 -15.86
C GLY A 627 -10.70 -14.70 -16.18
N LEU A 628 -9.98 -15.58 -16.88
CA LEU A 628 -8.58 -15.34 -17.27
C LEU A 628 -8.48 -14.28 -18.36
N ARG A 629 -7.36 -13.55 -18.42
CA ARG A 629 -7.04 -12.65 -19.55
C ARG A 629 -6.55 -13.42 -20.79
N SER A 630 -7.12 -14.59 -21.07
CA SER A 630 -6.78 -15.41 -22.24
C SER A 630 -7.86 -15.32 -23.32
N GLY A 631 -7.44 -15.31 -24.59
CA GLY A 631 -8.34 -15.38 -25.75
C GLY A 631 -8.20 -14.21 -26.72
N PRO A 632 -9.09 -14.13 -27.73
CA PRO A 632 -8.90 -13.24 -28.88
C PRO A 632 -9.03 -11.76 -28.51
N ALA A 633 -8.19 -10.95 -29.14
CA ALA A 633 -8.08 -9.51 -28.89
C ALA A 633 -8.21 -8.64 -30.16
N ALA A 634 -8.75 -9.18 -31.25
CA ALA A 634 -9.05 -8.47 -32.50
C ALA A 634 -10.55 -8.15 -32.67
N ASN A 635 -11.19 -7.56 -31.67
CA ASN A 635 -12.57 -7.13 -31.81
C ASN A 635 -12.66 -5.95 -32.79
N ARG A 636 -13.63 -5.99 -33.72
CA ARG A 636 -13.78 -5.00 -34.79
C ARG A 636 -13.95 -3.57 -34.28
N GLU A 637 -14.56 -3.38 -33.11
CA GLU A 637 -14.76 -2.05 -32.51
C GLU A 637 -13.44 -1.39 -32.10
N TRP A 638 -12.41 -2.18 -31.82
CA TRP A 638 -11.07 -1.71 -31.39
C TRP A 638 -10.12 -1.47 -32.58
N LEU A 639 -10.46 -1.99 -33.77
CA LEU A 639 -9.63 -1.90 -34.97
C LEU A 639 -9.23 -0.46 -35.37
N PRO A 640 -10.11 0.56 -35.29
CA PRO A 640 -9.71 1.93 -35.61
C PRO A 640 -8.60 2.47 -34.70
N ALA A 641 -8.52 2.00 -33.45
CA ALA A 641 -7.46 2.37 -32.53
C ALA A 641 -6.15 1.68 -32.90
N PHE A 642 -6.19 0.38 -33.20
CA PHE A 642 -5.02 -0.39 -33.63
C PHE A 642 -4.40 0.16 -34.91
N GLN A 643 -5.21 0.51 -35.92
CA GLN A 643 -4.73 1.10 -37.17
C GLN A 643 -3.93 2.40 -36.94
N ARG A 644 -4.37 3.24 -36.00
CA ARG A 644 -3.64 4.47 -35.66
C ARG A 644 -2.29 4.17 -35.05
N LEU A 645 -2.24 3.24 -34.09
CA LEU A 645 -0.99 2.78 -33.49
C LEU A 645 -0.04 2.23 -34.55
N GLU A 646 -0.54 1.40 -35.47
CA GLU A 646 0.27 0.83 -36.57
C GLU A 646 0.86 1.89 -37.51
N THR A 647 0.14 3.00 -37.74
CA THR A 647 0.64 4.14 -38.52
C THR A 647 1.57 5.09 -37.76
N GLY A 648 1.81 4.84 -36.46
CA GLY A 648 2.64 5.69 -35.59
C GLY A 648 1.90 6.85 -34.91
N ASP A 649 0.58 6.99 -35.11
CA ASP A 649 -0.26 7.96 -34.36
C ASP A 649 -0.60 7.39 -32.97
N ILE A 650 0.40 7.36 -32.07
CA ILE A 650 0.25 6.84 -30.71
C ILE A 650 -0.83 7.61 -29.95
N ALA A 651 -0.75 8.94 -29.94
CA ALA A 651 -1.68 9.80 -29.21
C ALA A 651 -3.14 9.61 -29.66
N GLY A 652 -3.38 9.57 -30.98
CA GLY A 652 -4.71 9.32 -31.53
C GLY A 652 -5.19 7.88 -31.29
N GLY A 653 -4.29 6.91 -31.33
CA GLY A 653 -4.56 5.50 -30.99
C GLY A 653 -5.02 5.34 -29.55
N VAL A 654 -4.25 5.87 -28.58
CA VAL A 654 -4.60 5.86 -27.15
C VAL A 654 -5.95 6.52 -26.88
N LYS A 655 -6.21 7.68 -27.51
CA LYS A 655 -7.51 8.36 -27.39
C LYS A 655 -8.67 7.53 -27.93
N ALA A 656 -8.45 6.79 -29.03
CA ALA A 656 -9.45 5.88 -29.58
C ALA A 656 -9.68 4.67 -28.67
N LEU A 657 -8.62 4.08 -28.08
CA LEU A 657 -8.72 3.01 -27.08
C LEU A 657 -9.55 3.46 -25.87
N ALA A 658 -9.24 4.64 -25.30
CA ALA A 658 -9.93 5.16 -24.13
C ALA A 658 -11.43 5.42 -24.41
N LYS A 659 -11.76 5.92 -25.61
CA LYS A 659 -13.15 6.11 -26.04
C LYS A 659 -13.89 4.78 -26.14
N GLU A 660 -13.27 3.76 -26.70
CA GLU A 660 -13.87 2.43 -26.84
C GLU A 660 -14.02 1.75 -25.49
N ARG A 661 -12.98 1.76 -24.65
CA ARG A 661 -12.95 1.23 -23.27
C ARG A 661 -14.19 1.59 -22.47
N ASN A 662 -14.67 2.84 -22.55
CA ASN A 662 -15.83 3.31 -21.80
C ASN A 662 -17.12 2.52 -22.08
N LYS A 663 -17.24 1.87 -23.25
CA LYS A 663 -18.37 0.99 -23.59
C LYS A 663 -18.28 -0.40 -22.93
N TRP A 664 -17.14 -0.75 -22.35
CA TRP A 664 -16.81 -2.09 -21.84
C TRP A 664 -16.70 -2.17 -20.32
N LEU A 665 -16.92 -1.06 -19.59
CA LEU A 665 -16.75 -1.03 -18.13
C LEU A 665 -17.91 -1.64 -17.33
N GLY A 666 -19.01 -2.02 -17.99
CA GLY A 666 -20.28 -2.34 -17.32
C GLY A 666 -20.35 -3.69 -16.59
N ARG A 667 -19.43 -4.64 -16.82
CA ARG A 667 -19.40 -5.94 -16.10
C ARG A 667 -18.01 -6.60 -16.12
N PRO A 668 -17.66 -7.45 -15.13
CA PRO A 668 -16.34 -8.07 -15.01
C PRO A 668 -15.81 -8.76 -16.27
N ALA A 669 -16.66 -9.50 -16.98
CA ALA A 669 -16.26 -10.18 -18.22
C ALA A 669 -15.88 -9.21 -19.35
N LEU A 670 -16.50 -8.02 -19.42
CA LEU A 670 -16.14 -7.01 -20.42
C LEU A 670 -14.86 -6.27 -20.03
N LEU A 671 -14.62 -6.04 -18.73
CA LEU A 671 -13.37 -5.47 -18.22
C LEU A 671 -12.16 -6.34 -18.57
N VAL A 672 -12.25 -7.65 -18.32
CA VAL A 672 -11.19 -8.61 -18.70
C VAL A 672 -10.97 -8.66 -20.21
N ARG A 673 -12.03 -8.55 -21.02
CA ARG A 673 -11.90 -8.50 -22.48
C ARG A 673 -11.27 -7.20 -22.97
N ALA A 674 -11.63 -6.06 -22.37
CA ALA A 674 -11.01 -4.77 -22.67
C ALA A 674 -9.52 -4.77 -22.31
N ALA A 675 -9.14 -5.37 -21.17
CA ALA A 675 -7.75 -5.53 -20.78
C ALA A 675 -6.91 -6.22 -21.87
N ARG A 676 -7.43 -7.30 -22.48
CA ARG A 676 -6.76 -8.01 -23.59
C ARG A 676 -6.55 -7.13 -24.82
N HIS A 677 -7.47 -6.23 -25.10
CA HIS A 677 -7.34 -5.28 -26.21
C HIS A 677 -6.25 -4.22 -25.93
N TYR A 678 -6.06 -3.84 -24.67
CA TYR A 678 -4.92 -3.01 -24.25
C TYR A 678 -3.59 -3.76 -24.33
N GLU A 679 -3.54 -5.03 -23.91
CA GLU A 679 -2.37 -5.90 -24.10
C GLU A 679 -2.03 -6.05 -25.59
N SER A 680 -3.03 -6.14 -26.48
CA SER A 680 -2.77 -6.14 -27.94
C SER A 680 -2.26 -4.80 -28.47
N ALA A 681 -2.75 -3.69 -27.93
CA ALA A 681 -2.26 -2.36 -28.29
C ALA A 681 -0.80 -2.14 -27.86
N GLU A 682 -0.44 -2.59 -26.65
CA GLU A 682 0.93 -2.66 -26.16
C GLU A 682 1.82 -3.47 -27.12
N GLN A 683 1.39 -4.67 -27.53
CA GLN A 683 2.15 -5.51 -28.45
C GLN A 683 2.39 -4.86 -29.82
N ILE A 684 1.45 -4.04 -30.32
CA ILE A 684 1.66 -3.26 -31.56
C ILE A 684 2.85 -2.31 -31.41
N LEU A 685 2.97 -1.64 -30.26
CA LEU A 685 4.06 -0.69 -29.98
C LEU A 685 5.40 -1.41 -29.78
N ILE A 686 5.41 -2.51 -29.02
CA ILE A 686 6.60 -3.36 -28.83
C ILE A 686 7.08 -3.87 -30.19
N ARG A 687 6.17 -4.37 -31.03
CA ARG A 687 6.50 -4.85 -32.38
C ARG A 687 7.13 -3.75 -33.23
N GLN A 688 6.64 -2.51 -33.19
CA GLN A 688 7.26 -1.42 -33.93
C GLN A 688 8.70 -1.15 -33.50
N ALA A 689 8.98 -1.25 -32.20
CA ALA A 689 10.35 -1.16 -31.68
C ALA A 689 11.20 -2.33 -32.20
N VAL A 690 10.71 -3.57 -32.14
CA VAL A 690 11.43 -4.74 -32.67
C VAL A 690 11.67 -4.60 -34.17
N MET A 691 10.70 -4.10 -34.94
CA MET A 691 10.80 -3.91 -36.38
C MET A 691 11.87 -2.90 -36.78
N SER A 692 12.32 -2.02 -35.87
CA SER A 692 13.48 -1.15 -36.11
C SER A 692 14.79 -1.93 -36.27
N SER A 693 14.84 -3.21 -35.87
CA SER A 693 15.99 -4.09 -36.04
C SER A 693 16.48 -4.18 -37.49
N CYS A 694 15.59 -3.98 -38.46
CA CYS A 694 15.92 -3.98 -39.89
C CYS A 694 16.97 -2.92 -40.25
N GLN A 695 17.11 -1.84 -39.48
CA GLN A 695 18.12 -0.80 -39.69
C GLN A 695 19.54 -1.31 -39.43
N PHE A 696 19.70 -2.37 -38.63
CA PHE A 696 20.97 -3.01 -38.31
C PHE A 696 21.30 -4.18 -39.27
N VAL A 697 20.40 -4.48 -40.22
CA VAL A 697 20.62 -5.51 -41.23
C VAL A 697 21.44 -4.92 -42.38
N SER A 698 22.73 -5.24 -42.40
CA SER A 698 23.65 -4.88 -43.47
C SER A 698 23.89 -6.07 -44.39
N VAL A 699 23.56 -5.90 -45.68
CA VAL A 699 23.71 -6.94 -46.69
C VAL A 699 24.73 -6.51 -47.74
N GLY A 700 25.82 -7.26 -47.86
CA GLY A 700 26.83 -7.09 -48.89
C GLY A 700 26.48 -7.80 -50.19
N GLN A 701 27.19 -7.46 -51.26
CA GLN A 701 27.11 -8.20 -52.52
C GLN A 701 28.06 -9.40 -52.48
N ALA A 702 27.58 -10.55 -52.95
CA ALA A 702 28.36 -11.75 -53.18
C ALA A 702 28.19 -12.22 -54.63
N GLU A 703 28.99 -13.20 -55.04
CA GLU A 703 28.83 -13.81 -56.36
C GLU A 703 27.50 -14.55 -56.44
N LEU A 704 26.73 -14.28 -57.51
CA LEU A 704 25.46 -14.94 -57.75
C LEU A 704 25.71 -16.36 -58.25
N LEU A 705 25.37 -17.36 -57.44
CA LEU A 705 25.62 -18.78 -57.74
C LEU A 705 24.89 -19.24 -59.01
N PRO A 706 25.44 -20.20 -59.80
CA PRO A 706 24.78 -20.68 -61.01
C PRO A 706 23.45 -21.37 -60.73
N ILE A 707 22.53 -21.31 -61.69
CA ILE A 707 21.24 -22.01 -61.60
C ILE A 707 21.47 -23.50 -61.34
N GLY A 708 20.68 -24.07 -60.43
CA GLY A 708 20.76 -25.47 -60.01
C GLY A 708 21.71 -25.78 -58.85
N HIS A 709 22.55 -24.82 -58.41
CA HIS A 709 23.47 -25.04 -57.28
C HIS A 709 22.76 -24.88 -55.93
N TRP A 710 22.87 -25.91 -55.09
CA TRP A 710 22.34 -25.91 -53.73
C TRP A 710 23.27 -25.19 -52.76
N VAL A 711 22.69 -24.31 -51.95
CA VAL A 711 23.27 -23.79 -50.72
C VAL A 711 22.68 -24.56 -49.56
N LEU A 712 23.51 -25.25 -48.79
CA LEU A 712 23.11 -26.05 -47.62
C LEU A 712 23.51 -25.32 -46.34
N VAL A 713 22.55 -25.16 -45.41
CA VAL A 713 22.78 -24.61 -44.07
C VAL A 713 22.24 -25.59 -43.03
N GLU A 714 23.11 -26.02 -42.12
CA GLU A 714 22.79 -26.95 -41.04
C GLU A 714 23.17 -26.34 -39.68
N CYS A 715 22.22 -26.35 -38.75
CA CYS A 715 22.31 -25.69 -37.46
C CYS A 715 22.17 -26.69 -36.29
N PRO A 716 22.98 -26.54 -35.22
CA PRO A 716 22.75 -27.24 -33.97
C PRO A 716 21.43 -26.79 -33.30
N ALA A 717 20.94 -27.54 -32.33
CA ALA A 717 19.87 -27.09 -31.45
C ALA A 717 20.44 -26.27 -30.28
N ARG A 718 19.61 -25.63 -29.46
CA ARG A 718 20.07 -24.90 -28.26
C ARG A 718 19.40 -25.36 -26.97
N ILE A 719 20.08 -25.13 -25.85
CA ILE A 719 19.50 -25.22 -24.49
C ILE A 719 19.89 -23.96 -23.71
N ASP A 720 18.91 -23.33 -23.09
CA ASP A 720 19.14 -22.21 -22.17
C ASP A 720 19.53 -22.77 -20.79
N LEU A 721 20.71 -22.39 -20.29
CA LEU A 721 21.20 -22.81 -18.97
C LEU A 721 20.71 -21.88 -17.85
N SER A 722 20.62 -20.58 -18.13
CA SER A 722 20.20 -19.55 -17.17
C SER A 722 19.71 -18.29 -17.89
N GLY A 723 18.84 -17.54 -17.23
CA GLY A 723 18.36 -16.23 -17.71
C GLY A 723 17.20 -16.28 -18.69
N GLY A 724 16.66 -17.46 -19.01
CA GLY A 724 15.55 -17.64 -19.94
C GLY A 724 14.39 -16.65 -19.70
N TRP A 725 13.84 -16.13 -20.80
CA TRP A 725 12.84 -15.05 -20.90
C TRP A 725 13.34 -13.64 -20.63
N SER A 726 14.54 -13.44 -20.07
CA SER A 726 15.08 -12.08 -19.91
C SER A 726 15.40 -11.41 -21.25
N ASP A 727 15.63 -12.20 -22.30
CA ASP A 727 15.85 -11.80 -23.70
C ASP A 727 14.54 -11.54 -24.49
N THR A 728 13.40 -11.72 -23.84
CA THR A 728 12.08 -11.54 -24.46
C THR A 728 11.49 -10.17 -24.07
N PRO A 729 11.06 -9.33 -25.03
CA PRO A 729 10.24 -8.17 -24.72
C PRO A 729 8.95 -8.55 -23.96
N PRO A 730 8.47 -7.71 -23.02
CA PRO A 730 8.99 -6.38 -22.70
C PRO A 730 10.23 -6.37 -21.79
N ILE A 731 10.62 -7.50 -21.17
CA ILE A 731 11.67 -7.55 -20.14
C ILE A 731 12.99 -6.96 -20.65
N THR A 732 13.44 -7.39 -21.84
CA THR A 732 14.69 -6.88 -22.45
C THR A 732 14.68 -5.38 -22.72
N TYR A 733 13.51 -4.82 -23.02
CA TYR A 733 13.39 -3.40 -23.35
C TYR A 733 13.33 -2.53 -22.10
N GLU A 734 12.76 -3.05 -21.02
CA GLU A 734 12.64 -2.31 -19.78
C GLU A 734 13.90 -2.44 -18.90
N HIS A 735 14.56 -3.60 -18.91
CA HIS A 735 15.64 -3.93 -17.95
C HIS A 735 16.95 -4.39 -18.61
N GLY A 736 16.96 -4.59 -19.93
CA GLY A 736 17.97 -5.44 -20.56
C GLY A 736 17.72 -6.92 -20.29
N GLY A 737 18.42 -7.77 -21.02
CA GLY A 737 18.30 -9.22 -20.94
C GLY A 737 19.66 -9.89 -21.06
N ALA A 738 19.83 -11.02 -20.40
CA ALA A 738 21.03 -11.83 -20.53
C ALA A 738 20.67 -13.31 -20.37
N VAL A 739 20.84 -14.07 -21.44
CA VAL A 739 20.65 -15.52 -21.46
C VAL A 739 22.01 -16.17 -21.65
N VAL A 740 22.30 -17.19 -20.84
CA VAL A 740 23.45 -18.06 -21.04
C VAL A 740 22.93 -19.36 -21.63
N ASP A 741 23.26 -19.62 -22.88
CA ASP A 741 22.83 -20.82 -23.60
C ASP A 741 24.01 -21.68 -24.06
N ILE A 742 23.68 -22.83 -24.66
CA ILE A 742 24.66 -23.70 -25.30
C ILE A 742 24.08 -24.33 -26.57
N ALA A 743 24.87 -24.24 -27.65
CA ALA A 743 24.59 -24.99 -28.89
C ALA A 743 24.92 -26.47 -28.69
N ILE A 744 23.96 -27.34 -28.99
CA ILE A 744 24.08 -28.79 -28.83
C ILE A 744 23.83 -29.54 -30.15
N LEU A 745 24.61 -30.60 -30.33
CA LEU A 745 24.30 -31.63 -31.32
C LEU A 745 23.33 -32.63 -30.70
N VAL A 746 22.30 -33.01 -31.44
CA VAL A 746 21.34 -34.03 -31.01
C VAL A 746 21.72 -35.32 -31.72
N ASP A 747 22.04 -36.36 -30.95
CA ASP A 747 22.55 -37.65 -31.45
C ASP A 747 23.78 -37.50 -32.37
N GLY A 748 24.62 -36.50 -32.11
CA GLY A 748 25.80 -36.19 -32.92
C GLY A 748 25.53 -35.45 -34.24
N CYS A 749 24.27 -35.12 -34.52
CA CYS A 749 23.84 -34.45 -35.74
C CYS A 749 23.40 -33.00 -35.48
N ARG A 750 23.39 -32.19 -36.56
CA ARG A 750 22.75 -30.88 -36.61
C ARG A 750 21.30 -31.07 -37.09
N PRO A 751 20.30 -31.02 -36.20
CA PRO A 751 18.98 -31.54 -36.52
C PRO A 751 18.10 -30.57 -37.31
N ILE A 752 18.52 -29.31 -37.47
CA ILE A 752 17.74 -28.25 -38.12
C ILE A 752 18.51 -27.76 -39.33
N GLY A 753 17.84 -27.57 -40.47
CA GLY A 753 18.51 -27.05 -41.64
C GLY A 753 17.59 -26.60 -42.76
N ALA A 754 18.21 -25.91 -43.72
CA ALA A 754 17.59 -25.43 -44.93
C ALA A 754 18.55 -25.56 -46.10
N GLN A 755 18.01 -25.78 -47.30
CA GLN A 755 18.77 -25.65 -48.53
C GLN A 755 17.99 -24.85 -49.57
N ALA A 756 18.69 -23.96 -50.27
CA ALA A 756 18.10 -23.10 -51.30
C ALA A 756 18.91 -23.16 -52.59
N ARG A 757 18.23 -23.11 -53.74
CA ARG A 757 18.87 -22.96 -55.05
C ARG A 757 18.06 -22.07 -55.98
N ARG A 758 18.73 -21.50 -56.97
CA ARG A 758 18.07 -20.86 -58.12
C ARG A 758 17.59 -21.92 -59.11
N ILE A 759 16.41 -21.72 -59.71
CA ILE A 759 15.82 -22.59 -60.74
C ILE A 759 15.50 -21.78 -62.00
N THR A 760 15.33 -22.45 -63.14
CA THR A 760 15.00 -21.81 -64.43
C THR A 760 13.58 -21.28 -64.48
N GLU A 761 12.64 -21.98 -63.85
CA GLU A 761 11.24 -21.57 -63.81
C GLU A 761 11.08 -20.34 -62.90
N PRO A 762 10.38 -19.27 -63.32
CA PRO A 762 10.23 -18.06 -62.53
C PRO A 762 9.17 -18.18 -61.43
N GLU A 763 9.29 -19.21 -60.59
CA GLU A 763 8.37 -19.53 -59.48
C GLU A 763 9.14 -19.79 -58.17
N LEU A 764 8.43 -19.80 -57.04
CA LEU A 764 8.99 -20.19 -55.75
C LEU A 764 8.48 -21.59 -55.37
N ARG A 765 9.38 -22.55 -55.19
CA ARG A 765 9.05 -23.90 -54.70
C ARG A 765 9.46 -24.04 -53.24
N LEU A 766 8.49 -24.22 -52.36
CA LEU A 766 8.67 -24.30 -50.91
C LEU A 766 8.39 -25.73 -50.45
N VAL A 767 9.40 -26.41 -49.92
CA VAL A 767 9.29 -27.77 -49.41
C VAL A 767 9.65 -27.80 -47.93
N SER A 768 8.81 -28.45 -47.12
CA SER A 768 9.08 -28.69 -45.70
C SER A 768 8.89 -30.15 -45.36
N THR A 769 9.88 -30.74 -44.68
CA THR A 769 9.86 -32.11 -44.19
C THR A 769 9.89 -32.12 -42.66
N SER A 770 9.12 -33.00 -42.02
CA SER A 770 9.28 -33.29 -40.59
C SER A 770 9.66 -34.73 -40.36
N GLY A 771 10.52 -34.96 -39.38
CA GLY A 771 10.93 -36.30 -38.99
C GLY A 771 12.20 -36.76 -39.71
N THR A 772 12.55 -38.04 -39.50
CA THR A 772 13.77 -38.66 -40.03
C THR A 772 13.91 -38.44 -41.54
N LEU A 773 15.16 -38.35 -42.01
CA LEU A 773 15.61 -38.07 -43.40
C LEU A 773 14.98 -38.93 -44.53
N GLU A 774 14.04 -39.82 -44.22
CA GLU A 774 13.28 -40.66 -45.15
C GLU A 774 11.83 -40.17 -45.32
N GLY A 775 11.64 -39.12 -46.11
CA GLY A 775 10.54 -39.09 -47.10
C GLY A 775 9.14 -38.57 -46.74
N GLU A 776 8.81 -38.22 -45.50
CA GLU A 776 7.50 -37.57 -45.23
C GLU A 776 7.56 -36.06 -45.53
N VAL A 777 7.20 -35.71 -46.78
CA VAL A 777 6.95 -34.32 -47.19
C VAL A 777 5.67 -33.85 -46.51
N LEU A 778 5.80 -32.96 -45.51
CA LEU A 778 4.65 -32.33 -44.85
C LEU A 778 3.99 -31.28 -45.73
N LEU A 779 4.78 -30.60 -46.55
CA LEU A 779 4.34 -29.45 -47.31
C LEU A 779 5.16 -29.29 -48.59
N GLU A 780 4.48 -29.22 -49.72
CA GLU A 780 5.02 -28.78 -51.00
C GLU A 780 4.10 -27.68 -51.55
N LEU A 781 4.64 -26.48 -51.72
CA LEU A 781 3.92 -25.32 -52.23
C LEU A 781 4.69 -24.72 -53.39
N VAL A 782 3.94 -24.33 -54.44
CA VAL A 782 4.48 -23.57 -55.57
C VAL A 782 3.76 -22.22 -55.59
N CYS A 783 4.50 -21.14 -55.42
CA CYS A 783 3.98 -19.77 -55.56
C CYS A 783 4.36 -19.25 -56.95
N GLN A 784 3.34 -18.95 -57.77
CA GLN A 784 3.50 -18.44 -59.14
C GLN A 784 3.05 -16.98 -59.26
N ASP A 785 2.13 -16.57 -58.38
CA ASP A 785 1.56 -15.23 -58.33
C ASP A 785 1.92 -14.53 -57.03
N LEU A 786 1.84 -13.20 -57.03
CA LEU A 786 2.19 -12.40 -55.85
C LEU A 786 1.18 -12.63 -54.72
N GLU A 787 -0.07 -12.91 -55.07
CA GLU A 787 -1.19 -13.24 -54.19
C GLU A 787 -0.94 -14.51 -53.35
N ASP A 788 -0.14 -15.46 -53.85
CA ASP A 788 0.22 -16.69 -53.11
C ASP A 788 1.02 -16.40 -51.83
N LEU A 789 1.61 -15.21 -51.74
CA LEU A 789 2.35 -14.72 -50.58
C LEU A 789 1.48 -13.94 -49.60
N GLN A 790 0.22 -13.62 -49.90
CA GLN A 790 -0.60 -12.68 -49.12
C GLN A 790 -0.81 -13.07 -47.64
N ASP A 791 -0.77 -14.37 -47.33
CA ASP A 791 -0.94 -14.92 -45.99
C ASP A 791 0.39 -15.08 -45.22
N TYR A 792 1.50 -14.51 -45.71
CA TYR A 792 2.83 -14.59 -45.08
C TYR A 792 2.84 -14.16 -43.60
N CYS A 793 1.88 -13.33 -43.20
CA CYS A 793 1.75 -12.75 -41.87
C CYS A 793 0.77 -13.52 -40.96
N GLN A 794 0.38 -14.73 -41.37
CA GLN A 794 -0.46 -15.66 -40.61
C GLN A 794 0.37 -16.89 -40.24
N PRO A 795 0.82 -17.07 -38.98
CA PRO A 795 1.73 -18.15 -38.59
C PRO A 795 1.24 -19.57 -38.89
N HIS A 796 -0.08 -19.78 -38.90
CA HIS A 796 -0.70 -21.07 -39.20
C HIS A 796 -0.92 -21.31 -40.70
N ALA A 797 -0.66 -20.32 -41.56
CA ALA A 797 -0.81 -20.49 -42.99
C ALA A 797 0.30 -21.41 -43.55
N PRO A 798 -0.02 -22.26 -44.54
CA PRO A 798 0.96 -23.15 -45.15
C PRO A 798 2.19 -22.38 -45.66
N GLY A 799 3.37 -22.71 -45.13
CA GLY A 799 4.64 -22.12 -45.58
C GLY A 799 4.85 -20.66 -45.16
N ALA A 800 4.08 -20.10 -44.22
CA ALA A 800 4.13 -18.69 -43.84
C ALA A 800 5.54 -18.17 -43.52
N LEU A 801 6.33 -18.92 -42.73
CA LEU A 801 7.73 -18.58 -42.42
C LEU A 801 8.57 -18.44 -43.68
N LEU A 802 8.43 -19.37 -44.62
CA LEU A 802 9.19 -19.40 -45.87
C LEU A 802 8.79 -18.23 -46.78
N LYS A 803 7.48 -17.98 -46.90
CA LYS A 803 6.92 -16.84 -47.64
C LYS A 803 7.45 -15.51 -47.08
N ALA A 804 7.41 -15.36 -45.75
CA ALA A 804 7.94 -14.18 -45.08
C ALA A 804 9.45 -14.04 -45.27
N ALA A 805 10.22 -15.14 -45.30
CA ALA A 805 11.66 -15.09 -45.54
C ALA A 805 12.01 -14.56 -46.94
N PHE A 806 11.26 -14.94 -47.98
CA PHE A 806 11.44 -14.37 -49.33
C PHE A 806 11.20 -12.86 -49.38
N ILE A 807 10.28 -12.36 -48.55
CA ILE A 807 9.99 -10.93 -48.42
C ILE A 807 11.12 -10.22 -47.62
N CYS A 808 11.49 -10.76 -46.45
CA CYS A 808 12.51 -10.16 -45.58
C CYS A 808 13.93 -10.17 -46.19
N THR A 809 14.26 -11.17 -47.01
CA THR A 809 15.52 -11.21 -47.77
C THR A 809 15.52 -10.27 -48.96
N GLN A 810 14.40 -9.59 -49.27
CA GLN A 810 14.20 -8.75 -50.45
C GLN A 810 14.51 -9.50 -51.76
N ILE A 811 14.20 -10.81 -51.80
CA ILE A 811 14.13 -11.56 -53.06
C ILE A 811 12.81 -11.23 -53.76
N VAL A 812 11.74 -11.08 -52.97
CA VAL A 812 10.44 -10.59 -53.42
C VAL A 812 10.12 -9.27 -52.71
N THR A 813 9.71 -8.27 -53.48
CA THR A 813 9.10 -7.05 -52.93
C THR A 813 7.59 -7.24 -52.85
N PHE A 814 7.03 -7.21 -51.63
CA PHE A 814 5.61 -7.37 -51.37
C PHE A 814 5.13 -6.29 -50.39
N PRO A 815 4.03 -5.56 -50.66
CA PRO A 815 3.24 -5.54 -51.90
C PRO A 815 3.99 -4.84 -53.05
N SER A 816 3.69 -5.21 -54.31
CA SER A 816 4.32 -4.62 -55.50
C SER A 816 3.35 -4.62 -56.68
N GLN A 817 3.48 -3.64 -57.57
CA GLN A 817 2.75 -3.61 -58.86
C GLN A 817 3.41 -4.53 -59.91
N LYS A 818 4.65 -4.98 -59.66
CA LYS A 818 5.35 -5.93 -60.54
C LYS A 818 4.95 -7.38 -60.16
N PRO A 819 4.49 -8.21 -61.12
CA PRO A 819 4.20 -9.62 -60.89
C PRO A 819 5.41 -10.38 -60.36
N LEU A 820 5.19 -11.43 -59.55
CA LEU A 820 6.24 -12.24 -58.95
C LEU A 820 7.27 -12.75 -59.98
N GLN A 821 6.79 -13.33 -61.09
CA GLN A 821 7.63 -13.87 -62.15
C GLN A 821 8.58 -12.82 -62.76
N VAL A 822 8.11 -11.57 -62.91
CA VAL A 822 8.92 -10.47 -63.44
C VAL A 822 10.02 -10.08 -62.46
N GLN A 823 9.70 -9.99 -61.16
CA GLN A 823 10.69 -9.69 -60.12
C GLN A 823 11.82 -10.74 -60.10
N LEU A 824 11.47 -12.02 -60.24
CA LEU A 824 12.41 -13.13 -60.23
C LEU A 824 13.31 -13.16 -61.48
N LEU A 825 12.73 -12.96 -62.67
CA LEU A 825 13.48 -12.94 -63.93
C LEU A 825 14.44 -11.75 -64.03
N GLU A 826 13.97 -10.54 -63.69
CA GLU A 826 14.79 -9.32 -63.81
C GLU A 826 15.98 -9.32 -62.85
N ASN A 827 15.78 -9.77 -61.61
CA ASN A 827 16.80 -9.67 -60.56
C ASN A 827 17.70 -10.90 -60.47
N PHE A 828 17.17 -12.09 -60.80
CA PHE A 828 17.85 -13.37 -60.55
C PHE A 828 17.85 -14.32 -61.75
N GLY A 829 17.26 -13.95 -62.90
CA GLY A 829 17.24 -14.76 -64.12
C GLY A 829 16.46 -16.07 -64.01
N GLY A 830 15.59 -16.23 -63.00
CA GLY A 830 14.86 -17.44 -62.69
C GLY A 830 14.29 -17.42 -61.25
N GLY A 831 13.57 -18.47 -60.86
CA GLY A 831 12.96 -18.59 -59.54
C GLY A 831 13.86 -19.24 -58.49
N PHE A 832 13.25 -19.66 -57.36
CA PHE A 832 13.96 -20.30 -56.25
C PHE A 832 13.26 -21.57 -55.78
N GLU A 833 14.05 -22.53 -55.33
CA GLU A 833 13.57 -23.72 -54.64
C GLU A 833 14.22 -23.77 -53.25
N LEU A 834 13.39 -23.89 -52.22
CA LEU A 834 13.77 -23.86 -50.80
C LEU A 834 13.22 -25.10 -50.09
N HIS A 835 14.10 -25.90 -49.52
CA HIS A 835 13.76 -27.07 -48.70
C HIS A 835 14.15 -26.82 -47.25
N THR A 836 13.30 -27.24 -46.31
CA THR A 836 13.53 -27.08 -44.86
C THR A 836 13.22 -28.37 -44.11
N TRP A 837 13.96 -28.62 -43.03
CA TRP A 837 13.72 -29.76 -42.14
C TRP A 837 14.00 -29.43 -40.67
N SER A 838 13.29 -30.13 -39.79
CA SER A 838 13.61 -30.23 -38.37
C SER A 838 13.43 -31.69 -37.93
N LEU A 839 14.51 -32.30 -37.43
CA LEU A 839 14.48 -33.64 -36.81
C LEU A 839 13.93 -33.59 -35.37
N LEU A 840 13.62 -32.39 -34.86
CA LEU A 840 13.08 -32.16 -33.53
C LEU A 840 11.57 -31.87 -33.58
N PRO A 841 10.80 -32.34 -32.58
CA PRO A 841 9.37 -32.07 -32.50
C PRO A 841 9.11 -30.58 -32.26
N HIS A 842 7.97 -30.11 -32.75
CA HIS A 842 7.48 -28.76 -32.46
C HIS A 842 7.23 -28.60 -30.95
N GLY A 843 7.60 -27.45 -30.38
CA GLY A 843 7.47 -27.21 -28.94
C GLY A 843 8.51 -27.92 -28.06
N SER A 844 9.64 -28.37 -28.62
CA SER A 844 10.75 -29.00 -27.87
C SER A 844 11.41 -28.09 -26.83
N GLY A 845 11.18 -26.77 -26.90
CA GLY A 845 11.89 -25.77 -26.09
C GLY A 845 13.34 -25.53 -26.53
N LEU A 846 13.81 -26.15 -27.62
CA LEU A 846 15.20 -26.08 -28.08
C LEU A 846 15.46 -25.00 -29.15
N GLY A 847 14.61 -23.97 -29.22
CA GLY A 847 14.75 -22.86 -30.18
C GLY A 847 14.54 -23.23 -31.65
N THR A 848 13.88 -24.34 -31.96
CA THR A 848 13.79 -24.92 -33.31
C THR A 848 13.25 -23.97 -34.38
N SER A 849 12.19 -23.20 -34.08
CA SER A 849 11.57 -22.28 -35.04
C SER A 849 12.47 -21.11 -35.43
N SER A 850 13.09 -20.45 -34.44
CA SER A 850 13.98 -19.30 -34.66
C SER A 850 15.29 -19.71 -35.33
N ILE A 851 15.86 -20.85 -34.94
CA ILE A 851 17.07 -21.40 -35.58
C ILE A 851 16.77 -21.78 -37.04
N LEU A 852 15.61 -22.37 -37.32
CA LEU A 852 15.21 -22.69 -38.69
C LEU A 852 15.04 -21.41 -39.53
N ALA A 853 14.47 -20.35 -38.96
CA ALA A 853 14.38 -19.05 -39.62
C ALA A 853 15.78 -18.52 -40.01
N GLY A 854 16.77 -18.64 -39.10
CA GLY A 854 18.17 -18.31 -39.39
C GLY A 854 18.77 -19.14 -40.53
N ALA A 855 18.57 -20.46 -40.52
CA ALA A 855 19.04 -21.34 -41.58
C ALA A 855 18.45 -20.98 -42.95
N VAL A 856 17.14 -20.70 -42.99
CA VAL A 856 16.43 -20.26 -44.19
C VAL A 856 16.99 -18.94 -44.71
N MET A 857 17.07 -17.92 -43.86
CA MET A 857 17.58 -16.59 -44.24
C MET A 857 19.00 -16.67 -44.78
N ALA A 858 19.90 -17.41 -44.11
CA ALA A 858 21.27 -17.61 -44.56
C ALA A 858 21.35 -18.30 -45.93
N SER A 859 20.58 -19.39 -46.13
CA SER A 859 20.56 -20.12 -47.41
C SER A 859 20.06 -19.25 -48.56
N LEU A 860 19.02 -18.44 -48.31
CA LEU A 860 18.42 -17.53 -49.29
C LEU A 860 19.33 -16.36 -49.63
N TYR A 861 19.99 -15.73 -48.65
CA TYR A 861 20.96 -14.66 -48.92
C TYR A 861 22.06 -15.15 -49.87
N GLN A 862 22.69 -16.29 -49.55
CA GLN A 862 23.77 -16.82 -50.38
C GLN A 862 23.28 -17.27 -51.76
N ALA A 863 22.10 -17.92 -51.86
CA ALA A 863 21.50 -18.29 -53.14
C ALA A 863 21.14 -17.07 -54.01
N ALA A 864 20.81 -15.94 -53.38
CA ALA A 864 20.51 -14.67 -54.03
C ALA A 864 21.75 -13.79 -54.31
N GLY A 865 22.97 -14.29 -54.10
CA GLY A 865 24.20 -13.52 -54.33
C GLY A 865 24.39 -12.38 -53.33
N LYS A 866 23.92 -12.57 -52.09
CA LYS A 866 24.02 -11.62 -50.98
C LYS A 866 24.90 -12.21 -49.88
N SER A 867 25.71 -11.38 -49.22
CA SER A 867 26.50 -11.75 -48.04
C SER A 867 26.01 -11.01 -46.80
N THR A 868 26.01 -11.68 -45.65
CA THR A 868 25.56 -11.10 -44.37
C THR A 868 26.53 -11.47 -43.26
N SER A 869 26.78 -10.56 -42.32
CA SER A 869 27.45 -10.91 -41.07
C SER A 869 26.49 -11.71 -40.17
N THR A 870 27.04 -12.38 -39.16
CA THR A 870 26.22 -13.08 -38.14
C THR A 870 25.29 -12.11 -37.42
N GLU A 871 25.78 -10.93 -37.03
CA GLU A 871 24.98 -9.88 -36.38
C GLU A 871 23.80 -9.42 -37.25
N SER A 872 24.03 -9.17 -38.54
CA SER A 872 22.95 -8.80 -39.47
C SER A 872 21.97 -9.95 -39.72
N LEU A 873 22.43 -11.21 -39.69
CA LEU A 873 21.56 -12.38 -39.79
C LEU A 873 20.63 -12.47 -38.56
N ILE A 874 21.15 -12.28 -37.35
CA ILE A 874 20.36 -12.26 -36.11
C ILE A 874 19.27 -11.19 -36.19
N HIS A 875 19.62 -9.96 -36.56
CA HIS A 875 18.64 -8.89 -36.73
C HIS A 875 17.61 -9.17 -37.83
N ALA A 876 18.02 -9.84 -38.92
CA ALA A 876 17.11 -10.22 -40.00
C ALA A 876 16.12 -11.33 -39.58
N VAL A 877 16.55 -12.26 -38.72
CA VAL A 877 15.68 -13.27 -38.11
C VAL A 877 14.68 -12.61 -37.17
N LEU A 878 15.14 -11.73 -36.29
CA LEU A 878 14.27 -10.97 -35.39
C LEU A 878 13.20 -10.17 -36.18
N HIS A 879 13.60 -9.55 -37.29
CA HIS A 879 12.67 -8.86 -38.19
C HIS A 879 11.66 -9.82 -38.84
N LEU A 880 12.12 -10.97 -39.34
CA LEU A 880 11.28 -12.00 -39.96
C LEU A 880 10.21 -12.53 -39.01
N GLU A 881 10.54 -12.79 -37.75
CA GLU A 881 9.61 -13.29 -36.74
C GLU A 881 8.48 -12.28 -36.45
N GLN A 882 8.80 -10.99 -36.43
CA GLN A 882 7.79 -9.95 -36.30
C GLN A 882 6.92 -9.84 -37.56
N VAL A 883 7.52 -9.90 -38.75
CA VAL A 883 6.80 -9.87 -40.04
C VAL A 883 5.80 -11.03 -40.14
N LEU A 884 6.18 -12.22 -39.69
CA LEU A 884 5.34 -13.43 -39.65
C LEU A 884 4.05 -13.25 -38.83
N THR A 885 4.01 -12.29 -37.90
CA THR A 885 2.86 -12.03 -37.01
C THR A 885 2.17 -10.67 -37.28
N THR A 886 2.52 -9.98 -38.37
CA THR A 886 1.93 -8.66 -38.73
C THR A 886 0.45 -8.70 -39.13
N GLY A 887 -0.13 -9.88 -39.36
CA GLY A 887 -1.37 -10.05 -40.12
C GLY A 887 -2.69 -9.82 -39.38
N ARG A 888 -2.69 -9.77 -38.04
CA ARG A 888 -3.81 -9.38 -37.15
C ARG A 888 -3.41 -9.66 -35.69
N PRO A 889 -4.00 -8.97 -34.69
CA PRO A 889 -3.86 -9.35 -33.29
C PRO A 889 -4.65 -10.65 -33.02
N GLN A 890 -4.09 -11.81 -33.34
CA GLN A 890 -4.68 -13.12 -33.06
C GLN A 890 -3.80 -13.97 -32.15
N GLU A 891 -4.50 -14.54 -31.15
CA GLU A 891 -4.21 -15.72 -30.32
C GLU A 891 -2.74 -16.03 -30.02
N LEU A 892 -2.31 -15.75 -28.78
CA LEU A 892 -1.38 -16.56 -27.98
C LEU A 892 0.03 -16.90 -28.52
N VAL A 893 0.45 -16.44 -29.71
CA VAL A 893 1.75 -16.85 -30.28
C VAL A 893 2.95 -16.05 -29.75
N CYS A 894 2.76 -14.89 -29.11
CA CYS A 894 3.90 -14.01 -28.77
C CYS A 894 4.74 -14.42 -27.54
N GLN A 895 4.39 -15.46 -26.77
CA GLN A 895 5.25 -15.89 -25.65
C GLN A 895 6.44 -16.76 -26.07
N ALA A 896 6.43 -17.34 -27.28
CA ALA A 896 7.48 -18.29 -27.70
C ALA A 896 8.40 -17.76 -28.81
N ALA A 897 8.07 -16.64 -29.44
CA ALA A 897 8.69 -16.19 -30.69
C ALA A 897 9.78 -15.11 -30.53
N ASN A 898 10.18 -14.77 -29.30
CA ASN A 898 11.16 -13.70 -29.04
C ASN A 898 12.44 -14.19 -28.36
N HIS A 899 12.66 -15.50 -28.30
CA HIS A 899 13.94 -16.02 -27.81
C HIS A 899 15.00 -15.91 -28.90
N CYS A 900 15.61 -14.74 -29.10
CA CYS A 900 16.95 -14.62 -29.68
C CYS A 900 17.37 -13.15 -29.83
N ALA A 901 18.42 -12.77 -29.10
CA ALA A 901 19.30 -11.69 -29.52
C ALA A 901 20.71 -11.91 -28.92
N GLU A 902 21.44 -12.96 -29.37
CA GLU A 902 22.92 -13.01 -29.44
C GLU A 902 23.51 -14.37 -29.91
N HIS A 903 22.98 -15.06 -30.94
CA HIS A 903 23.55 -16.37 -31.36
C HIS A 903 23.69 -16.57 -32.87
#